data_AF-A0A8P4KGM7-F1
#
_entry.id   AF-A0A8P4KGM7-F1
#
_cell.length_a   1.000
_cell.length_b   1.000
_cell.length_c   1.000
_cell.angle_alpha   90.00
_cell.angle_beta   90.00
_cell.angle_gamma   90.00
#
_symmetry.space_group_name_H-M   'P 1'
#
loop_
_entity.id
_entity.type
_entity.pdbx_description
1 polymer ?
#
loop_
_entity_poly.entity_id
_entity_poly.type
_entity_poly.pdbx_seq_one_letter_code
_entity_poly.pdbx_strand_id
1 'polypeptide(L)'
;MLPPLLLTLCLHCFTQGVSAFQASMNEDGLIVATLERSDLQENVTAYAAQLSGEPRPILVQFVNTSEPLLFNTSFHGLCYSVGLLVKLGQSWSRPVKTVSVLTKPLPVHTAHILDYKESPETGVVFEIEPPAGNVFSRVNISYTEGQERRSMLYKDFYRGKTVFKHWLPGMCYRNITFQLISEVTVYQTALVTHSDITHTPLQHRTVPYPPLNISRKIVHLSQRAAPGETSSIVPPDGEESGRARRARDVPLMEEQEEENVSEEAAGTSTQVPFNPTHNLTAAANQTTLSYWLDPTDPSPTDRDDEFVNAVVSEYEDSNEPGSAMGLPSEAAVLPTKLPPILLELRWLPPRPPSSYDGFNVYIYRDGNSTETATVDENTHEFFTELTEPGTYRVQVTTLSSSGDCEARESAADTGFTFYLSPGGELLEELRERPQAVSVRLLDSSTAAVSWAQSSENHNGSLVSVVSTTCLRPSLSQRMENTYCSEENSTSDIISNLTPGAQYRVVVYHTNGPLISPPSEPVIIDIEPTGVRELAVYPLSPTAVILSWQRPYHVAFRKYVLQTFFFNPVTLASEWTTYYEIAATASVIASVRVTDLLPAWYYNFRVSMVTWGDPPLSCCDSSTVSFVTAPEAPHISSVDYSHGVLYVRWTYGELFIDLSHSRMLHWQVVAVGKKGPERSYSIDVTRNVMRASLPLPPGDIYNLTVTACTERSRNTSMPNIIKLEPAPPRSLFAINATHSSVTLLWTEEGVVDYYQVLCKPNKPSKELKAREPQTASSHVVTVSGLMPSSAYNCTITSFSYSTPSKPAHITISTVAKEMNPSVAAISALAILSILLISLLVLFLLVLRKKHLQMTRECGAETFVNFASFERDGKLPYNWRRSLFAFLTLLPSCLWTDYLLAFYINPWSKTALKKRKLTSPVQLDDFDAYFKEMSKDSAYKFSLQFEELKSVGLDLSHDAADLPINRPKNRYTNILPYDFSRVKLISMHNDEGSDYINANYIPGYKHTKEYIATQGPLPETRNDFWKMVLQQKSPIVVMLTQCNERRRVKCDHYWPFTDEPVMYGEISVEMLSESESPEWTIRKFRLGYADESQDVLHLNYTSWPDHGVPTVNAIESILQFVHIVRQQANRTKDPIIVHCSAGVGRTGTFIALDRLMQHIREHEFADILGMVSEMRSHRLSMVQTEEQYVFIHQCVLLMWQKKKQQSITSDVIYENASKT
;
A
#
# COMPACT_ATOMS: atom_id res chain seq x y z
N MET A 1 39.24 -36.52 -69.44
CA MET A 1 39.95 -36.16 -70.70
C MET A 1 40.07 -34.64 -70.77
N LEU A 2 41.11 -34.11 -71.42
CA LEU A 2 41.34 -32.69 -71.79
C LEU A 2 41.42 -31.61 -70.66
N PRO A 3 42.55 -30.89 -70.52
CA PRO A 3 42.65 -29.53 -69.95
C PRO A 3 42.53 -28.45 -71.07
N PRO A 4 42.21 -27.18 -70.77
CA PRO A 4 43.22 -26.14 -70.39
C PRO A 4 42.67 -25.14 -69.32
N LEU A 5 43.36 -24.14 -68.76
CA LEU A 5 44.57 -23.36 -69.12
C LEU A 5 44.36 -22.23 -70.17
N LEU A 6 43.40 -21.31 -69.95
CA LEU A 6 43.30 -20.04 -70.69
C LEU A 6 42.43 -18.97 -69.99
N LEU A 7 43.02 -18.14 -69.12
CA LEU A 7 42.46 -16.81 -68.78
C LEU A 7 43.52 -15.75 -68.33
N THR A 8 44.80 -15.99 -68.57
CA THR A 8 45.89 -15.06 -68.25
C THR A 8 46.27 -14.18 -69.44
N LEU A 9 45.37 -13.29 -69.86
CA LEU A 9 45.68 -12.00 -70.48
C LEU A 9 44.38 -11.18 -70.67
N CYS A 10 44.38 -9.93 -70.17
CA CYS A 10 43.39 -8.82 -70.33
C CYS A 10 42.76 -8.31 -69.03
N LEU A 11 43.55 -7.56 -68.21
CA LEU A 11 43.10 -6.36 -67.47
C LEU A 11 44.28 -5.66 -66.75
N HIS A 12 45.32 -5.31 -67.51
CA HIS A 12 46.18 -4.18 -67.16
C HIS A 12 45.63 -2.95 -67.90
N CYS A 13 44.90 -2.08 -67.18
CA CYS A 13 44.68 -0.64 -67.45
C CYS A 13 43.45 -0.09 -66.70
N PHE A 14 43.51 0.00 -65.36
CA PHE A 14 42.72 0.96 -64.58
C PHE A 14 43.48 1.39 -63.31
N THR A 15 44.48 2.25 -63.50
CA THR A 15 45.22 2.88 -62.39
C THR A 15 44.52 4.18 -61.96
N GLN A 16 43.69 4.12 -60.92
CA GLN A 16 43.17 5.32 -60.24
C GLN A 16 42.74 5.00 -58.80
N GLY A 17 43.23 5.76 -57.81
CA GLY A 17 42.55 5.89 -56.50
C GLY A 17 43.08 5.08 -55.31
N VAL A 18 44.31 5.37 -54.85
CA VAL A 18 44.74 5.32 -53.42
C VAL A 18 44.37 4.06 -52.61
N SER A 19 45.22 3.02 -52.65
CA SER A 19 45.46 2.21 -51.45
C SER A 19 46.50 2.91 -50.58
N ALA A 20 46.11 3.23 -49.35
CA ALA A 20 46.96 3.81 -48.30
C ALA A 20 46.16 3.77 -46.99
N PHE A 21 46.83 3.57 -45.86
CA PHE A 21 46.36 2.98 -44.60
C PHE A 21 45.87 1.53 -44.77
N GLN A 22 46.56 0.60 -44.11
CA GLN A 22 46.19 -0.81 -44.08
C GLN A 22 45.96 -1.26 -42.64
N ALA A 23 45.03 -2.19 -42.43
CA ALA A 23 44.88 -2.90 -41.17
C ALA A 23 44.54 -4.38 -41.41
N SER A 24 45.10 -5.27 -40.58
CA SER A 24 45.01 -6.73 -40.72
C SER A 24 45.14 -7.43 -39.34
N MET A 25 45.11 -8.76 -39.32
CA MET A 25 45.44 -9.58 -38.15
C MET A 25 46.86 -10.15 -38.29
N ASN A 26 47.63 -10.21 -37.20
CA ASN A 26 48.86 -11.02 -37.13
C ASN A 26 48.56 -12.47 -36.77
N GLU A 27 49.56 -13.37 -36.91
CA GLU A 27 49.47 -14.77 -36.50
C GLU A 27 49.10 -14.93 -35.00
N ASP A 28 49.57 -14.03 -34.13
CA ASP A 28 49.25 -13.99 -32.69
C ASP A 28 47.80 -13.55 -32.37
N GLY A 29 46.97 -13.24 -33.37
CA GLY A 29 45.62 -12.73 -33.16
C GLY A 29 45.53 -11.27 -32.72
N LEU A 30 46.59 -10.48 -32.93
CA LEU A 30 46.61 -9.02 -32.71
C LEU A 30 46.13 -8.27 -33.97
N ILE A 31 45.45 -7.14 -33.79
CA ILE A 31 45.18 -6.20 -34.90
C ILE A 31 46.47 -5.41 -35.17
N VAL A 32 46.89 -5.39 -36.44
CA VAL A 32 48.02 -4.61 -36.95
C VAL A 32 47.47 -3.47 -37.80
N ALA A 33 47.95 -2.24 -37.60
CA ALA A 33 47.66 -1.10 -38.47
C ALA A 33 48.95 -0.42 -38.93
N THR A 34 49.05 -0.10 -40.22
CA THR A 34 50.26 0.48 -40.84
C THR A 34 49.94 1.71 -41.69
N LEU A 35 50.82 2.70 -41.60
CA LEU A 35 50.82 3.89 -42.45
C LEU A 35 51.78 3.70 -43.62
N GLU A 36 51.35 4.11 -44.82
CA GLU A 36 52.24 4.24 -45.97
C GLU A 36 52.71 5.70 -46.11
N ARG A 37 53.77 5.94 -46.92
CA ARG A 37 54.22 7.31 -47.23
C ARG A 37 53.13 8.15 -47.91
N SER A 38 52.15 7.49 -48.53
CA SER A 38 50.95 8.04 -49.16
C SER A 38 49.85 8.50 -48.18
N ASP A 39 49.97 8.18 -46.88
CA ASP A 39 49.10 8.72 -45.81
C ASP A 39 49.64 10.00 -45.18
N LEU A 40 50.91 10.29 -45.38
CA LEU A 40 51.62 11.40 -44.74
C LEU A 40 51.26 12.74 -45.39
N GLN A 41 50.87 13.71 -44.57
CA GLN A 41 50.39 15.04 -44.98
C GLN A 41 51.24 16.10 -44.30
N GLU A 42 51.70 17.10 -45.06
CA GLU A 42 52.72 18.08 -44.64
C GLU A 42 52.28 18.98 -43.45
N ASN A 43 50.98 19.03 -43.14
CA ASN A 43 50.40 19.87 -42.08
C ASN A 43 49.91 19.09 -40.83
N VAL A 44 50.16 17.77 -40.73
CA VAL A 44 49.65 16.93 -39.63
C VAL A 44 50.67 16.76 -38.51
N THR A 45 50.23 16.92 -37.26
CA THR A 45 51.10 16.86 -36.07
C THR A 45 51.22 15.47 -35.43
N ALA A 46 50.22 14.61 -35.62
CA ALA A 46 50.20 13.23 -35.12
C ALA A 46 49.16 12.38 -35.87
N TYR A 47 49.37 11.07 -35.88
CA TYR A 47 48.49 10.05 -36.47
C TYR A 47 48.03 9.08 -35.39
N ALA A 48 46.78 8.62 -35.45
CA ALA A 48 46.24 7.62 -34.53
C ALA A 48 45.24 6.68 -35.20
N ALA A 49 45.16 5.43 -34.73
CA ALA A 49 44.09 4.50 -35.08
C ALA A 49 42.96 4.57 -34.05
N GLN A 50 41.72 4.73 -34.51
CA GLN A 50 40.50 4.61 -33.72
C GLN A 50 39.88 3.24 -33.98
N LEU A 51 39.95 2.34 -33.00
CA LEU A 51 39.30 1.03 -33.06
C LEU A 51 37.88 1.15 -32.53
N SER A 52 36.90 0.87 -33.41
CA SER A 52 35.47 0.93 -33.11
C SER A 52 34.88 -0.47 -33.23
N GLY A 53 34.33 -0.98 -32.13
CA GLY A 53 33.80 -2.35 -31.99
C GLY A 53 33.46 -2.68 -30.54
N GLU A 54 34.28 -2.18 -29.61
CA GLU A 54 34.03 -2.25 -28.16
C GLU A 54 33.11 -1.10 -27.70
N PRO A 55 32.49 -1.16 -26.49
CA PRO A 55 31.52 -0.17 -26.02
C PRO A 55 32.02 1.27 -25.88
N ARG A 56 33.34 1.49 -25.97
CA ARG A 56 33.98 2.80 -26.14
C ARG A 56 35.03 2.68 -27.25
N PRO A 57 35.10 3.62 -28.21
CA PRO A 57 36.11 3.58 -29.25
C PRO A 57 37.50 3.85 -28.65
N ILE A 58 38.45 2.97 -28.92
CA ILE A 58 39.82 3.05 -28.38
C ILE A 58 40.69 3.83 -29.37
N LEU A 59 41.42 4.83 -28.90
CA LEU A 59 42.31 5.67 -29.72
C LEU A 59 43.76 5.38 -29.34
N VAL A 60 44.52 4.81 -30.28
CA VAL A 60 45.93 4.47 -30.11
C VAL A 60 46.77 5.33 -31.06
N GLN A 61 47.71 6.11 -30.52
CA GLN A 61 48.56 7.00 -31.32
C GLN A 61 49.77 6.24 -31.88
N PHE A 62 50.14 6.50 -33.14
CA PHE A 62 51.40 6.04 -33.71
C PHE A 62 52.57 6.78 -33.04
N VAL A 63 53.46 6.03 -32.38
CA VAL A 63 54.66 6.57 -31.72
C VAL A 63 55.74 6.92 -32.77
N ASN A 64 55.90 6.03 -33.75
CA ASN A 64 56.73 6.23 -34.93
C ASN A 64 55.89 5.90 -36.18
N THR A 65 55.92 6.76 -37.20
CA THR A 65 55.13 6.56 -38.43
C THR A 65 55.69 5.49 -39.36
N SER A 66 56.89 4.97 -39.09
CA SER A 66 57.46 3.82 -39.80
C SER A 66 57.25 2.46 -39.12
N GLU A 67 56.58 2.41 -37.97
CA GLU A 67 56.35 1.18 -37.20
C GLU A 67 54.88 0.75 -37.22
N PRO A 68 54.58 -0.56 -37.26
CA PRO A 68 53.22 -1.07 -37.17
C PRO A 68 52.64 -0.84 -35.77
N LEU A 69 51.41 -0.35 -35.72
CA LEU A 69 50.62 -0.24 -34.49
C LEU A 69 49.99 -1.61 -34.22
N LEU A 70 50.40 -2.24 -33.11
CA LEU A 70 49.84 -3.51 -32.63
C LEU A 70 48.79 -3.24 -31.54
N PHE A 71 47.64 -3.91 -31.63
CA PHE A 71 46.58 -3.81 -30.64
C PHE A 71 46.04 -5.21 -30.27
N ASN A 72 45.94 -5.47 -28.95
CA ASN A 72 45.32 -6.68 -28.41
C ASN A 72 43.85 -6.40 -28.10
N THR A 73 42.95 -7.22 -28.64
CA THR A 73 41.50 -7.00 -28.63
C THR A 73 40.83 -7.58 -27.39
N SER A 74 39.98 -6.81 -26.71
CA SER A 74 39.23 -7.31 -25.53
C SER A 74 38.15 -8.34 -25.91
N PHE A 75 37.75 -8.38 -27.18
CA PHE A 75 36.76 -9.30 -27.72
C PHE A 75 37.29 -10.05 -28.94
N HIS A 76 37.06 -11.36 -28.97
CA HIS A 76 37.54 -12.26 -30.02
C HIS A 76 36.36 -12.75 -30.88
N GLY A 77 36.60 -13.03 -32.15
CA GLY A 77 35.55 -13.35 -33.12
C GLY A 77 34.64 -12.16 -33.51
N LEU A 78 34.98 -10.95 -33.09
CA LEU A 78 34.27 -9.70 -33.40
C LEU A 78 34.93 -8.96 -34.59
N CYS A 79 34.12 -8.25 -35.38
CA CYS A 79 34.59 -7.36 -36.44
C CYS A 79 34.86 -5.95 -35.88
N TYR A 80 36.12 -5.51 -35.94
CA TYR A 80 36.55 -4.18 -35.54
C TYR A 80 36.67 -3.27 -36.77
N SER A 81 36.16 -2.05 -36.67
CA SER A 81 36.42 -0.99 -37.66
C SER A 81 37.57 -0.10 -37.18
N VAL A 82 38.71 -0.16 -37.87
CA VAL A 82 39.94 0.58 -37.58
C VAL A 82 39.96 1.84 -38.45
N GLY A 83 39.70 3.00 -37.84
CA GLY A 83 39.66 4.31 -38.49
C GLY A 83 40.94 5.12 -38.33
N LEU A 84 41.50 5.67 -39.41
CA LEU A 84 42.67 6.55 -39.34
C LEU A 84 42.30 7.99 -38.95
N LEU A 85 42.85 8.49 -37.85
CA LEU A 85 42.75 9.86 -37.37
C LEU A 85 44.04 10.65 -37.60
N VAL A 86 43.89 11.95 -37.86
CA VAL A 86 45.00 12.91 -37.95
C VAL A 86 44.78 14.09 -37.01
N LYS A 87 45.86 14.61 -36.43
CA LYS A 87 45.82 15.73 -35.48
C LYS A 87 46.24 17.05 -36.12
N LEU A 88 45.31 17.99 -36.17
CA LEU A 88 45.49 19.34 -36.73
C LEU A 88 45.37 20.35 -35.58
N GLY A 89 46.52 20.86 -35.13
CA GLY A 89 46.58 21.69 -33.92
C GLY A 89 46.29 20.88 -32.65
N GLN A 90 45.31 21.33 -31.86
CA GLN A 90 44.99 20.69 -30.58
C GLN A 90 43.98 19.52 -30.70
N SER A 91 43.18 19.45 -31.76
CA SER A 91 42.10 18.46 -31.93
C SER A 91 42.42 17.35 -32.93
N TRP A 92 41.83 16.18 -32.70
CA TRP A 92 41.79 15.06 -33.64
C TRP A 92 40.69 15.27 -34.69
N SER A 93 40.92 14.76 -35.91
CA SER A 93 39.92 14.71 -36.98
C SER A 93 38.79 13.70 -36.68
N ARG A 94 37.84 13.57 -37.61
CA ARG A 94 37.07 12.32 -37.78
C ARG A 94 37.91 11.28 -38.53
N PRO A 95 37.57 9.98 -38.52
CA PRO A 95 38.22 8.98 -39.37
C PRO A 95 38.26 9.41 -40.84
N VAL A 96 39.46 9.50 -41.40
CA VAL A 96 39.72 9.88 -42.79
C VAL A 96 39.58 8.65 -43.72
N LYS A 97 39.89 7.47 -43.19
CA LYS A 97 39.77 6.15 -43.82
C LYS A 97 39.39 5.15 -42.75
N THR A 98 38.71 4.05 -43.12
CA THR A 98 38.35 2.97 -42.20
C THR A 98 38.53 1.62 -42.87
N VAL A 99 39.16 0.68 -42.18
CA VAL A 99 39.34 -0.72 -42.60
C VAL A 99 38.65 -1.61 -41.58
N SER A 100 37.90 -2.62 -42.03
CA SER A 100 37.23 -3.58 -41.14
C SER A 100 38.02 -4.88 -41.06
N VAL A 101 38.27 -5.35 -39.84
CA VAL A 101 39.10 -6.52 -39.54
C VAL A 101 38.31 -7.47 -38.63
N LEU A 102 38.17 -8.73 -39.04
CA LEU A 102 37.52 -9.77 -38.24
C LEU A 102 38.56 -10.55 -37.44
N THR A 103 38.44 -10.52 -36.11
CA THR A 103 39.29 -11.30 -35.20
C THR A 103 38.94 -12.79 -35.25
N LYS A 104 39.88 -13.67 -34.90
CA LYS A 104 39.66 -15.12 -34.76
C LYS A 104 38.94 -15.40 -33.43
N PRO A 105 37.88 -16.25 -33.38
CA PRO A 105 37.33 -16.73 -32.11
C PRO A 105 38.31 -17.59 -31.34
N LEU A 106 38.33 -17.47 -30.01
CA LEU A 106 39.08 -18.38 -29.13
C LEU A 106 38.44 -19.78 -29.11
N PRO A 107 39.20 -20.86 -28.86
CA PRO A 107 38.65 -22.21 -28.79
C PRO A 107 37.80 -22.44 -27.53
N VAL A 108 36.94 -23.46 -27.57
CA VAL A 108 36.06 -23.87 -26.45
C VAL A 108 36.89 -24.43 -25.29
N HIS A 109 36.58 -24.02 -24.05
CA HIS A 109 37.29 -24.46 -22.85
C HIS A 109 36.74 -25.77 -22.28
N THR A 110 35.43 -25.81 -22.00
CA THR A 110 34.71 -27.01 -21.53
C THR A 110 33.51 -27.30 -22.43
N ALA A 111 33.10 -28.57 -22.49
CA ALA A 111 31.95 -29.01 -23.26
C ALA A 111 31.25 -30.19 -22.57
N HIS A 112 29.93 -30.20 -22.58
CA HIS A 112 29.07 -31.19 -21.93
C HIS A 112 27.90 -31.58 -22.85
N ILE A 113 27.37 -32.79 -22.64
CA ILE A 113 26.24 -33.34 -23.37
C ILE A 113 25.25 -33.88 -22.32
N LEU A 114 23.99 -33.42 -22.40
CA LEU A 114 22.91 -33.77 -21.47
C LEU A 114 21.69 -34.23 -22.28
N ASP A 115 20.76 -34.97 -21.66
CA ASP A 115 19.50 -35.33 -22.33
C ASP A 115 18.54 -34.14 -22.40
N TYR A 116 17.80 -34.02 -23.50
CA TYR A 116 16.77 -32.99 -23.64
C TYR A 116 15.48 -33.41 -22.92
N LYS A 117 15.16 -32.75 -21.80
CA LYS A 117 14.09 -33.16 -20.89
C LYS A 117 12.69 -33.37 -21.51
N GLU A 118 12.34 -32.68 -22.61
CA GLU A 118 11.05 -32.88 -23.28
C GLU A 118 11.03 -34.07 -24.26
N SER A 119 12.19 -34.61 -24.64
CA SER A 119 12.32 -35.80 -25.49
C SER A 119 13.70 -36.45 -25.27
N PRO A 120 13.93 -37.13 -24.13
CA PRO A 120 15.21 -37.75 -23.81
C PRO A 120 15.59 -38.92 -24.74
N GLU A 121 14.63 -39.40 -25.54
CA GLU A 121 14.82 -40.46 -26.53
C GLU A 121 15.55 -39.99 -27.79
N THR A 122 15.36 -38.73 -28.20
CA THR A 122 15.85 -38.22 -29.50
C THR A 122 16.64 -36.92 -29.41
N GLY A 123 16.48 -36.17 -28.31
CA GLY A 123 17.09 -34.87 -28.11
C GLY A 123 18.26 -34.91 -27.12
N VAL A 124 19.39 -34.34 -27.52
CA VAL A 124 20.51 -34.00 -26.63
C VAL A 124 20.68 -32.49 -26.54
N VAL A 125 21.20 -32.01 -25.42
CA VAL A 125 21.60 -30.63 -25.21
C VAL A 125 23.13 -30.57 -25.24
N PHE A 126 23.67 -29.79 -26.17
CA PHE A 126 25.09 -29.45 -26.16
C PHE A 126 25.28 -28.18 -25.35
N GLU A 127 26.17 -28.22 -24.37
CA GLU A 127 26.56 -27.09 -23.54
C GLU A 127 28.06 -26.87 -23.69
N ILE A 128 28.45 -25.67 -24.13
CA ILE A 128 29.84 -25.29 -24.38
C ILE A 128 30.18 -23.99 -23.65
N GLU A 129 31.35 -23.95 -23.02
CA GLU A 129 31.85 -22.79 -22.31
C GLU A 129 32.97 -22.12 -23.13
N PRO A 130 32.67 -21.04 -23.86
CA PRO A 130 33.69 -20.23 -24.53
C PRO A 130 34.39 -19.30 -23.51
N PRO A 131 35.67 -18.96 -23.70
CA PRO A 131 36.34 -17.93 -22.91
C PRO A 131 35.60 -16.59 -22.91
N ALA A 132 35.74 -15.82 -21.83
CA ALA A 132 35.15 -14.48 -21.72
C ALA A 132 35.61 -13.56 -22.87
N GLY A 133 34.69 -12.73 -23.39
CA GLY A 133 34.95 -11.84 -24.54
C GLY A 133 34.86 -12.51 -25.91
N ASN A 134 34.63 -13.83 -25.99
CA ASN A 134 34.54 -14.55 -27.26
C ASN A 134 33.14 -14.45 -27.90
N VAL A 135 33.09 -14.12 -29.19
CA VAL A 135 31.88 -13.92 -30.01
C VAL A 135 31.93 -14.90 -31.18
N PHE A 136 30.81 -15.53 -31.51
CA PHE A 136 30.69 -16.43 -32.67
C PHE A 136 29.26 -16.42 -33.22
N SER A 137 29.09 -16.80 -34.49
CA SER A 137 27.79 -16.83 -35.18
C SER A 137 27.33 -18.25 -35.55
N ARG A 138 28.25 -19.22 -35.63
CA ARG A 138 27.95 -20.64 -35.87
C ARG A 138 28.88 -21.54 -35.06
N VAL A 139 28.49 -22.80 -34.87
CA VAL A 139 29.37 -23.87 -34.36
C VAL A 139 29.38 -25.02 -35.36
N ASN A 140 30.57 -25.49 -35.73
CA ASN A 140 30.75 -26.74 -36.46
C ASN A 140 30.93 -27.88 -35.46
N ILE A 141 30.03 -28.86 -35.49
CA ILE A 141 30.03 -30.02 -34.59
C ILE A 141 30.48 -31.23 -35.41
N SER A 142 31.65 -31.79 -35.11
CA SER A 142 32.19 -32.98 -35.80
C SER A 142 32.13 -34.20 -34.87
N TYR A 143 31.61 -35.32 -35.35
CA TYR A 143 31.42 -36.55 -34.58
C TYR A 143 31.61 -37.79 -35.47
N THR A 144 31.70 -38.97 -34.86
CA THR A 144 31.69 -40.26 -35.57
C THR A 144 30.47 -41.09 -35.20
N GLU A 145 29.84 -41.66 -36.23
CA GLU A 145 28.61 -42.45 -36.19
C GLU A 145 28.95 -43.83 -36.75
N GLY A 146 29.13 -44.81 -35.86
CA GLY A 146 29.72 -46.11 -36.20
C GLY A 146 31.15 -45.97 -36.74
N GLN A 147 31.30 -46.15 -38.06
CA GLN A 147 32.57 -45.99 -38.79
C GLN A 147 32.66 -44.69 -39.61
N GLU A 148 31.55 -43.97 -39.82
CA GLU A 148 31.56 -42.72 -40.59
C GLU A 148 31.91 -41.52 -39.71
N ARG A 149 32.68 -40.56 -40.27
CA ARG A 149 32.87 -39.24 -39.65
C ARG A 149 31.95 -38.22 -40.32
N ARG A 150 31.15 -37.51 -39.53
CA ARG A 150 30.17 -36.53 -39.96
C ARG A 150 30.44 -35.18 -39.28
N SER A 151 29.99 -34.10 -39.91
CA SER A 151 30.17 -32.74 -39.39
C SER A 151 29.00 -31.84 -39.80
N MET A 152 28.43 -31.10 -38.84
CA MET A 152 27.27 -30.25 -39.07
C MET A 152 27.51 -28.81 -38.59
N LEU A 153 27.18 -27.85 -39.43
CA LEU A 153 27.16 -26.43 -39.09
C LEU A 153 25.82 -26.07 -38.43
N TYR A 154 25.87 -25.71 -37.16
CA TYR A 154 24.71 -25.37 -36.34
C TYR A 154 24.67 -23.86 -36.04
N LYS A 155 23.47 -23.29 -35.97
CA LYS A 155 23.19 -21.89 -35.58
C LYS A 155 22.36 -21.91 -34.29
N ASP A 156 22.25 -20.78 -33.58
CA ASP A 156 21.39 -20.66 -32.40
C ASP A 156 21.89 -21.45 -31.17
N PHE A 157 23.09 -21.08 -30.69
CA PHE A 157 23.55 -21.40 -29.33
C PHE A 157 23.16 -20.26 -28.37
N TYR A 158 22.15 -20.46 -27.53
CA TYR A 158 21.74 -19.48 -26.52
C TYR A 158 22.55 -19.66 -25.23
N ARG A 159 23.36 -18.65 -24.87
CA ARG A 159 24.27 -18.69 -23.70
C ARG A 159 25.15 -19.95 -23.64
N GLY A 160 25.65 -20.39 -24.80
CA GLY A 160 26.48 -21.60 -24.89
C GLY A 160 25.70 -22.92 -24.90
N LYS A 161 24.36 -22.93 -24.85
CA LYS A 161 23.54 -24.15 -24.95
C LYS A 161 22.76 -24.22 -26.26
N THR A 162 22.59 -25.42 -26.82
CA THR A 162 21.64 -25.67 -27.92
C THR A 162 21.05 -27.08 -27.86
N VAL A 163 19.93 -27.31 -28.55
CA VAL A 163 19.16 -28.57 -28.54
C VAL A 163 19.25 -29.27 -29.89
N PHE A 164 19.78 -30.49 -29.90
CA PHE A 164 20.02 -31.27 -31.11
C PHE A 164 19.13 -32.52 -31.13
N LYS A 165 18.25 -32.63 -32.13
CA LYS A 165 17.22 -33.70 -32.25
C LYS A 165 17.39 -34.59 -33.49
N HIS A 166 18.62 -34.69 -34.03
CA HIS A 166 18.91 -35.41 -35.28
C HIS A 166 19.86 -36.62 -35.09
N TRP A 167 20.01 -37.11 -33.87
CA TRP A 167 20.73 -38.36 -33.60
C TRP A 167 19.74 -39.53 -33.53
N LEU A 168 20.20 -40.71 -33.95
CA LEU A 168 19.41 -41.92 -33.97
C LEU A 168 19.27 -42.50 -32.54
N PRO A 169 18.09 -43.01 -32.13
CA PRO A 169 17.89 -43.68 -30.85
C PRO A 169 18.79 -44.88 -30.60
N GLY A 170 19.22 -45.05 -29.36
CA GLY A 170 20.05 -46.17 -28.90
C GLY A 170 21.49 -46.22 -29.43
N MET A 171 21.95 -45.21 -30.18
CA MET A 171 23.26 -45.22 -30.85
C MET A 171 24.35 -44.54 -30.01
N CYS A 172 25.54 -45.14 -29.97
CA CYS A 172 26.74 -44.56 -29.36
C CYS A 172 27.47 -43.65 -30.37
N TYR A 173 27.49 -42.35 -30.08
CA TYR A 173 28.23 -41.34 -30.82
C TYR A 173 29.54 -41.02 -30.11
N ARG A 174 30.66 -40.99 -30.85
CA ARG A 174 32.02 -40.83 -30.29
C ARG A 174 32.85 -39.82 -31.08
N ASN A 175 33.98 -39.38 -30.51
CA ASN A 175 34.84 -38.31 -31.06
C ASN A 175 34.07 -36.99 -31.34
N ILE A 176 33.12 -36.64 -30.48
CA ILE A 176 32.31 -35.42 -30.60
C ILE A 176 33.16 -34.22 -30.24
N THR A 177 33.16 -33.20 -31.11
CA THR A 177 34.07 -32.04 -31.07
C THR A 177 33.37 -30.78 -31.59
N PHE A 178 33.67 -29.63 -30.97
CA PHE A 178 33.04 -28.33 -31.27
C PHE A 178 34.05 -27.30 -31.78
N GLN A 179 33.75 -26.62 -32.88
CA GLN A 179 34.58 -25.55 -33.44
C GLN A 179 33.75 -24.29 -33.66
N LEU A 180 34.16 -23.17 -33.05
CA LEU A 180 33.43 -21.90 -33.14
C LEU A 180 33.77 -21.19 -34.46
N ILE A 181 32.80 -20.49 -35.03
CA ILE A 181 32.94 -19.77 -36.30
C ILE A 181 32.31 -18.39 -36.18
N SER A 182 33.06 -17.37 -36.57
CA SER A 182 32.53 -16.02 -36.80
C SER A 182 32.41 -15.74 -38.29
N GLU A 183 31.29 -15.12 -38.67
CA GLU A 183 30.95 -14.76 -40.03
C GLU A 183 30.30 -13.37 -39.98
N VAL A 184 30.90 -12.40 -40.68
CA VAL A 184 30.42 -11.01 -40.73
C VAL A 184 30.48 -10.49 -42.16
N THR A 185 29.37 -9.92 -42.64
CA THR A 185 29.30 -9.30 -43.97
C THR A 185 29.66 -7.82 -43.91
N VAL A 186 30.69 -7.42 -44.64
CA VAL A 186 31.18 -6.04 -44.73
C VAL A 186 31.35 -5.66 -46.20
N TYR A 187 30.75 -4.55 -46.63
CA TYR A 187 30.76 -4.07 -48.02
C TYR A 187 30.44 -5.18 -49.06
N GLN A 188 29.40 -5.99 -48.79
CA GLN A 188 28.98 -7.16 -49.58
C GLN A 188 29.96 -8.35 -49.62
N THR A 189 31.14 -8.26 -49.00
CA THR A 189 32.05 -9.39 -48.79
C THR A 189 31.76 -10.09 -47.47
N ALA A 190 31.85 -11.42 -47.42
CA ALA A 190 31.71 -12.20 -46.19
C ALA A 190 33.10 -12.52 -45.63
N LEU A 191 33.42 -12.00 -44.44
CA LEU A 191 34.61 -12.39 -43.67
C LEU A 191 34.23 -13.56 -42.78
N VAL A 192 35.02 -14.64 -42.82
CA VAL A 192 34.80 -15.85 -42.00
C VAL A 192 36.10 -16.25 -41.30
N THR A 193 36.00 -16.59 -40.02
CA THR A 193 37.11 -17.06 -39.19
C THR A 193 36.66 -18.24 -38.32
N HIS A 194 37.57 -19.16 -38.04
CA HIS A 194 37.32 -20.41 -37.30
C HIS A 194 38.23 -20.49 -36.08
N SER A 195 37.72 -21.01 -34.95
CA SER A 195 38.54 -21.37 -33.80
C SER A 195 39.34 -22.65 -34.05
N ASP A 196 40.29 -22.92 -33.16
CA ASP A 196 40.92 -24.23 -33.04
C ASP A 196 40.04 -25.18 -32.20
N ILE A 197 40.45 -26.45 -32.07
CA ILE A 197 39.76 -27.47 -31.26
C ILE A 197 40.75 -27.96 -30.18
N THR A 198 40.50 -27.61 -28.92
CA THR A 198 41.42 -27.83 -27.79
C THR A 198 40.86 -28.68 -26.64
N HIS A 199 39.56 -28.93 -26.60
CA HIS A 199 38.93 -29.81 -25.59
C HIS A 199 39.10 -31.29 -25.97
N THR A 200 38.99 -32.17 -24.98
CA THR A 200 38.96 -33.62 -25.18
C THR A 200 37.70 -34.04 -25.96
N PRO A 201 37.81 -34.91 -26.99
CA PRO A 201 36.64 -35.41 -27.71
C PRO A 201 35.69 -36.18 -26.79
N LEU A 202 34.38 -35.95 -26.93
CA LEU A 202 33.35 -36.55 -26.09
C LEU A 202 32.69 -37.78 -26.73
N GLN A 203 31.96 -38.54 -25.92
CA GLN A 203 31.08 -39.64 -26.35
C GLN A 203 29.76 -39.61 -25.58
N HIS A 204 28.68 -40.10 -26.20
CA HIS A 204 27.33 -40.14 -25.61
C HIS A 204 26.46 -41.20 -26.33
N ARG A 205 25.57 -41.88 -25.58
CA ARG A 205 24.55 -42.78 -26.14
C ARG A 205 23.15 -42.18 -25.98
N THR A 206 22.40 -42.10 -27.06
CA THR A 206 20.96 -41.78 -27.04
C THR A 206 20.15 -42.93 -26.43
N VAL A 207 18.99 -42.65 -25.85
CA VAL A 207 18.09 -43.69 -25.32
C VAL A 207 17.44 -44.47 -26.48
N PRO A 208 17.28 -45.81 -26.40
CA PRO A 208 16.57 -46.59 -27.42
C PRO A 208 15.04 -46.42 -27.34
N TYR A 209 14.33 -46.60 -28.45
CA TYR A 209 12.86 -46.59 -28.45
C TYR A 209 12.27 -47.82 -27.71
N PRO A 210 11.09 -47.69 -27.07
CA PRO A 210 10.43 -48.77 -26.34
C PRO A 210 9.91 -49.91 -27.25
N PRO A 211 9.69 -51.13 -26.68
CA PRO A 211 9.16 -52.27 -27.41
C PRO A 211 7.67 -52.08 -27.77
N LEU A 212 7.26 -52.66 -28.90
CA LEU A 212 5.92 -52.50 -29.47
C LEU A 212 4.98 -53.64 -29.09
N ASN A 213 3.67 -53.36 -29.11
CA ASN A 213 2.58 -54.34 -29.01
C ASN A 213 2.80 -55.39 -27.90
N ILE A 214 3.12 -54.95 -26.67
CA ILE A 214 3.14 -55.85 -25.51
C ILE A 214 1.73 -56.42 -25.33
N SER A 215 1.62 -57.72 -25.54
CA SER A 215 0.41 -58.50 -25.42
C SER A 215 0.52 -59.45 -24.24
N ARG A 216 -0.61 -59.71 -23.57
CA ARG A 216 -0.71 -60.58 -22.40
C ARG A 216 -1.71 -61.70 -22.65
N LYS A 217 -1.41 -62.88 -22.12
CA LYS A 217 -2.33 -64.00 -22.05
C LYS A 217 -2.22 -64.65 -20.68
N ILE A 218 -3.36 -64.86 -20.04
CA ILE A 218 -3.47 -65.30 -18.65
C ILE A 218 -4.16 -66.66 -18.66
N VAL A 219 -3.51 -67.69 -18.12
CA VAL A 219 -3.95 -69.10 -18.24
C VAL A 219 -4.05 -69.74 -16.86
N HIS A 220 -5.26 -70.14 -16.47
CA HIS A 220 -5.50 -70.90 -15.24
C HIS A 220 -4.96 -72.35 -15.41
N LEU A 221 -4.00 -72.74 -14.57
CA LEU A 221 -3.45 -74.09 -14.57
C LEU A 221 -4.40 -75.05 -13.83
N SER A 222 -5.29 -75.71 -14.57
CA SER A 222 -6.19 -76.73 -14.02
C SER A 222 -5.44 -78.04 -13.69
N GLN A 223 -5.68 -78.58 -12.49
CA GLN A 223 -5.02 -79.82 -12.05
C GLN A 223 -5.49 -81.02 -12.88
N ARG A 224 -4.53 -81.81 -13.40
CA ARG A 224 -4.81 -83.11 -14.01
C ARG A 224 -5.33 -84.09 -12.96
N ALA A 225 -6.51 -84.64 -13.20
CA ALA A 225 -7.11 -85.67 -12.35
C ALA A 225 -6.38 -87.02 -12.44
N ALA A 226 -6.44 -87.80 -11.35
CA ALA A 226 -6.10 -89.22 -11.30
C ALA A 226 -7.36 -90.05 -10.91
N PRO A 227 -7.47 -91.35 -11.28
CA PRO A 227 -8.78 -92.00 -11.43
C PRO A 227 -9.16 -93.02 -10.34
N GLY A 228 -10.47 -93.16 -10.10
CA GLY A 228 -11.13 -94.19 -9.25
C GLY A 228 -12.13 -93.56 -8.26
N GLU A 229 -13.33 -94.09 -7.99
CA GLU A 229 -14.05 -95.27 -8.53
C GLU A 229 -15.58 -94.97 -8.64
N THR A 230 -16.37 -95.90 -9.18
CA THR A 230 -17.80 -95.73 -9.60
C THR A 230 -18.84 -95.92 -8.47
N SER A 231 -20.05 -95.33 -8.53
CA SER A 231 -21.27 -95.89 -9.17
C SER A 231 -22.53 -95.21 -8.55
N SER A 232 -23.81 -95.33 -8.97
CA SER A 232 -24.55 -95.66 -10.23
C SER A 232 -26.08 -95.44 -10.00
N ILE A 233 -26.97 -95.88 -10.91
CA ILE A 233 -28.48 -95.94 -10.79
C ILE A 233 -29.21 -94.57 -10.88
N VAL A 234 -30.44 -94.40 -11.41
CA VAL A 234 -31.15 -94.84 -12.66
C VAL A 234 -32.49 -94.03 -12.77
N PRO A 235 -33.09 -93.78 -13.96
CA PRO A 235 -34.16 -92.78 -14.17
C PRO A 235 -35.61 -93.34 -14.07
N PRO A 236 -36.66 -92.54 -14.40
CA PRO A 236 -37.19 -92.61 -15.78
C PRO A 236 -37.72 -91.27 -16.40
N ASP A 237 -37.85 -91.30 -17.74
CA ASP A 237 -38.79 -90.63 -18.67
C ASP A 237 -39.20 -89.12 -18.52
N GLY A 238 -39.37 -88.35 -19.61
CA GLY A 238 -39.16 -88.65 -21.03
C GLY A 238 -39.65 -87.53 -21.98
N GLU A 239 -39.17 -87.58 -23.24
CA GLU A 239 -39.64 -86.83 -24.44
C GLU A 239 -39.51 -85.28 -24.42
N GLU A 240 -39.24 -84.56 -25.52
CA GLU A 240 -38.95 -84.94 -26.91
C GLU A 240 -37.96 -83.94 -27.59
N SER A 241 -37.49 -84.26 -28.79
CA SER A 241 -36.94 -83.35 -29.84
C SER A 241 -36.01 -82.16 -29.45
N GLY A 242 -34.74 -82.06 -29.85
CA GLY A 242 -33.93 -82.90 -30.73
C GLY A 242 -33.61 -82.30 -32.10
N ARG A 243 -32.30 -82.06 -32.34
CA ARG A 243 -31.60 -81.77 -33.61
C ARG A 243 -31.53 -80.31 -34.12
N ALA A 244 -30.54 -79.92 -34.94
CA ALA A 244 -29.07 -80.16 -34.98
C ALA A 244 -28.45 -79.66 -36.30
N ARG A 245 -27.13 -79.36 -36.28
CA ARG A 245 -26.10 -79.58 -37.35
C ARG A 245 -26.43 -79.02 -38.75
N ARG A 246 -25.60 -78.16 -39.34
CA ARG A 246 -24.13 -78.23 -39.54
C ARG A 246 -23.58 -76.79 -39.71
N ALA A 247 -22.32 -76.47 -39.39
CA ALA A 247 -21.09 -76.69 -40.20
C ALA A 247 -21.25 -76.19 -41.66
N ARG A 248 -20.31 -75.45 -42.27
CA ARG A 248 -18.83 -75.47 -42.14
C ARG A 248 -18.22 -74.23 -42.85
N ASP A 249 -16.92 -73.97 -42.67
CA ASP A 249 -15.98 -73.18 -43.52
C ASP A 249 -16.33 -71.69 -43.86
N VAL A 250 -15.53 -70.61 -43.70
CA VAL A 250 -14.11 -70.28 -44.06
C VAL A 250 -13.91 -70.08 -45.58
N PRO A 251 -13.32 -68.97 -46.10
CA PRO A 251 -13.11 -67.58 -45.60
C PRO A 251 -13.38 -66.48 -46.69
N LEU A 252 -12.50 -65.47 -46.84
CA LEU A 252 -12.41 -64.33 -47.81
C LEU A 252 -13.15 -63.04 -47.36
N MET A 253 -12.58 -61.81 -47.42
CA MET A 253 -11.95 -61.04 -48.54
C MET A 253 -13.00 -60.67 -49.62
N GLU A 254 -13.13 -59.43 -50.09
CA GLU A 254 -12.36 -58.16 -49.96
C GLU A 254 -13.33 -56.96 -50.15
N GLU A 255 -12.87 -55.71 -49.96
CA GLU A 255 -13.24 -54.43 -50.67
C GLU A 255 -14.76 -54.07 -50.91
N GLN A 256 -15.22 -52.82 -50.96
CA GLN A 256 -14.61 -51.47 -50.99
C GLN A 256 -15.64 -50.39 -50.57
N GLU A 257 -15.22 -49.11 -50.61
CA GLU A 257 -15.93 -47.87 -51.01
C GLU A 257 -17.41 -47.96 -51.49
N GLU A 258 -18.31 -46.97 -51.31
CA GLU A 258 -18.16 -45.59 -50.79
C GLU A 258 -19.52 -44.95 -50.35
N GLU A 259 -19.44 -43.68 -49.94
CA GLU A 259 -20.48 -42.68 -49.61
C GLU A 259 -21.89 -42.83 -50.23
N ASN A 260 -22.92 -42.41 -49.46
CA ASN A 260 -23.64 -41.18 -49.84
C ASN A 260 -24.39 -40.47 -48.70
N VAL A 261 -24.70 -39.19 -48.94
CA VAL A 261 -25.22 -38.22 -47.97
C VAL A 261 -26.74 -38.06 -48.06
N SER A 262 -27.41 -37.75 -46.94
CA SER A 262 -28.64 -36.94 -46.96
C SER A 262 -28.91 -36.21 -45.63
N GLU A 263 -28.87 -34.88 -45.69
CA GLU A 263 -29.73 -34.00 -44.88
C GLU A 263 -31.19 -34.16 -45.41
N GLU A 264 -32.28 -33.77 -44.76
CA GLU A 264 -32.58 -32.48 -44.13
C GLU A 264 -33.80 -32.61 -43.17
N ALA A 265 -34.45 -31.51 -42.75
CA ALA A 265 -35.40 -31.49 -41.63
C ALA A 265 -36.75 -30.77 -41.89
N ALA A 266 -37.62 -30.79 -40.86
CA ALA A 266 -38.85 -30.00 -40.64
C ALA A 266 -40.16 -30.42 -41.35
N GLY A 267 -41.30 -30.32 -40.64
CA GLY A 267 -42.62 -30.74 -41.15
C GLY A 267 -43.83 -30.70 -40.20
N THR A 268 -44.04 -29.59 -39.47
CA THR A 268 -45.31 -29.08 -38.86
C THR A 268 -46.54 -30.00 -38.64
N SER A 269 -47.12 -29.98 -37.43
CA SER A 269 -48.58 -29.87 -37.21
C SER A 269 -48.92 -29.35 -35.79
N THR A 270 -50.17 -28.94 -35.55
CA THR A 270 -50.58 -28.19 -34.33
C THR A 270 -52.02 -28.48 -33.87
N GLN A 271 -52.27 -28.40 -32.55
CA GLN A 271 -53.54 -28.00 -31.90
C GLN A 271 -54.77 -28.97 -31.99
N VAL A 272 -55.70 -29.12 -31.03
CA VAL A 272 -55.81 -28.81 -29.56
C VAL A 272 -56.75 -29.89 -28.92
N PRO A 273 -57.72 -29.64 -28.00
CA PRO A 273 -57.62 -29.31 -26.55
C PRO A 273 -58.40 -30.29 -25.62
N PHE A 274 -58.21 -30.22 -24.29
CA PHE A 274 -59.22 -29.68 -23.34
C PHE A 274 -58.77 -29.73 -21.86
N ASN A 275 -59.39 -28.89 -21.04
CA ASN A 275 -59.25 -28.80 -19.58
C ASN A 275 -60.58 -28.21 -19.02
N PRO A 276 -61.01 -28.57 -17.80
CA PRO A 276 -61.87 -27.67 -17.02
C PRO A 276 -61.37 -27.42 -15.59
N THR A 277 -61.67 -26.24 -15.06
CA THR A 277 -61.22 -25.72 -13.76
C THR A 277 -62.35 -25.65 -12.74
N HIS A 278 -62.03 -25.49 -11.45
CA HIS A 278 -62.90 -24.83 -10.48
C HIS A 278 -62.10 -24.15 -9.35
N ASN A 279 -62.59 -23.01 -8.85
CA ASN A 279 -62.00 -22.20 -7.78
C ASN A 279 -62.93 -22.18 -6.54
N LEU A 280 -62.40 -21.89 -5.34
CA LEU A 280 -62.78 -20.73 -4.47
C LEU A 280 -62.37 -20.82 -2.97
N THR A 281 -61.66 -19.78 -2.50
CA THR A 281 -61.71 -19.09 -1.17
C THR A 281 -61.84 -19.80 0.21
N ALA A 282 -60.75 -19.73 0.99
CA ALA A 282 -60.58 -18.99 2.27
C ALA A 282 -61.31 -19.32 3.63
N ALA A 283 -60.51 -19.17 4.71
CA ALA A 283 -60.82 -18.61 6.06
C ALA A 283 -61.16 -19.48 7.31
N ALA A 284 -60.21 -19.48 8.28
CA ALA A 284 -60.35 -19.29 9.75
C ALA A 284 -60.87 -20.37 10.74
N ASN A 285 -60.40 -20.24 12.00
CA ASN A 285 -60.74 -20.91 13.28
C ASN A 285 -60.22 -22.36 13.50
N GLN A 286 -59.43 -22.70 14.54
CA GLN A 286 -59.59 -22.68 16.03
C GLN A 286 -60.45 -23.88 16.56
N THR A 287 -60.14 -24.63 17.63
CA THR A 287 -59.05 -24.60 18.67
C THR A 287 -58.96 -25.93 19.48
N THR A 288 -58.08 -25.99 20.50
CA THR A 288 -58.01 -26.89 21.70
C THR A 288 -57.05 -28.10 21.64
N LEU A 289 -56.32 -28.52 22.70
CA LEU A 289 -56.32 -28.09 24.14
C LEU A 289 -54.93 -28.28 24.84
N SER A 290 -54.47 -27.27 25.62
CA SER A 290 -53.69 -27.26 26.92
C SER A 290 -52.60 -28.33 27.27
N TYR A 291 -51.55 -28.11 28.11
CA TYR A 291 -51.14 -27.08 29.12
C TYR A 291 -49.62 -26.78 28.94
N TRP A 292 -49.03 -25.59 29.14
CA TRP A 292 -48.72 -24.84 30.40
C TRP A 292 -47.88 -25.66 31.41
N LEU A 293 -46.74 -25.20 31.97
CA LEU A 293 -46.33 -23.87 32.47
C LEU A 293 -44.79 -23.59 32.40
N ASP A 294 -44.41 -22.30 32.44
CA ASP A 294 -43.07 -21.71 32.76
C ASP A 294 -42.87 -21.63 34.32
N PRO A 295 -41.74 -21.19 34.99
CA PRO A 295 -41.01 -19.93 34.71
C PRO A 295 -39.52 -19.69 35.21
N THR A 296 -38.91 -18.59 34.72
CA THR A 296 -37.96 -17.63 35.39
C THR A 296 -36.63 -18.02 36.10
N ASP A 297 -35.55 -17.29 35.75
CA ASP A 297 -34.38 -16.93 36.59
C ASP A 297 -34.72 -15.82 37.63
N PRO A 298 -34.06 -15.75 38.81
CA PRO A 298 -32.87 -14.87 38.96
C PRO A 298 -31.77 -15.32 39.97
N SER A 299 -30.62 -14.64 39.95
CA SER A 299 -29.46 -14.79 40.86
C SER A 299 -29.34 -13.57 41.82
N PRO A 300 -28.28 -13.38 42.67
CA PRO A 300 -27.18 -14.26 43.14
C PRO A 300 -26.94 -14.23 44.68
N THR A 301 -25.97 -14.99 45.24
CA THR A 301 -24.88 -14.52 46.17
C THR A 301 -24.09 -15.63 46.91
N ASP A 302 -22.79 -15.33 47.19
CA ASP A 302 -21.88 -15.79 48.27
C ASP A 302 -21.39 -17.26 48.45
N ARG A 303 -20.04 -17.41 48.44
CA ARG A 303 -19.14 -18.26 49.28
C ARG A 303 -18.96 -19.75 48.93
N ASP A 304 -17.83 -20.44 49.17
CA ASP A 304 -16.38 -20.22 49.55
C ASP A 304 -15.75 -21.67 49.39
N ASP A 305 -14.52 -22.08 49.04
CA ASP A 305 -13.16 -21.62 48.59
C ASP A 305 -12.41 -22.92 48.06
N GLU A 306 -11.26 -23.04 47.38
CA GLU A 306 -10.25 -22.21 46.64
C GLU A 306 -9.31 -23.14 45.78
N PHE A 307 -8.58 -22.60 44.78
CA PHE A 307 -7.28 -23.10 44.17
C PHE A 307 -7.20 -24.49 43.41
N VAL A 308 -6.27 -24.81 42.48
CA VAL A 308 -5.47 -24.07 41.44
C VAL A 308 -4.67 -25.05 40.50
N ASN A 309 -4.34 -24.63 39.24
CA ASN A 309 -3.34 -25.23 38.29
C ASN A 309 -3.55 -26.67 37.70
N ALA A 310 -2.90 -27.12 36.60
CA ALA A 310 -2.29 -26.51 35.37
C ALA A 310 -1.79 -27.63 34.39
N VAL A 311 -1.12 -27.27 33.27
CA VAL A 311 -0.28 -28.12 32.34
C VAL A 311 -1.11 -29.07 31.42
N VAL A 312 -1.10 -29.03 30.07
CA VAL A 312 -0.10 -28.93 28.96
C VAL A 312 0.50 -30.27 28.49
N SER A 313 0.46 -30.52 27.17
CA SER A 313 1.41 -31.36 26.43
C SER A 313 1.38 -31.05 24.93
N GLU A 314 2.55 -30.87 24.30
CA GLU A 314 2.75 -30.76 22.85
C GLU A 314 3.50 -31.99 22.30
N TYR A 315 3.25 -32.33 21.03
CA TYR A 315 4.14 -32.97 20.04
C TYR A 315 4.84 -34.34 20.27
N GLU A 316 5.15 -35.00 19.13
CA GLU A 316 6.02 -36.18 18.91
C GLU A 316 5.58 -37.49 19.62
N ASP A 317 5.85 -38.72 19.15
CA ASP A 317 6.75 -39.30 18.11
C ASP A 317 5.93 -40.10 17.05
N SER A 318 6.43 -40.61 15.91
CA SER A 318 7.72 -41.22 15.54
C SER A 318 7.92 -42.68 16.06
N ASN A 319 8.74 -43.50 15.37
CA ASN A 319 8.52 -44.96 15.27
C ASN A 319 9.57 -45.85 15.99
N GLU A 320 9.08 -47.02 16.44
CA GLU A 320 9.83 -48.27 16.76
C GLU A 320 10.76 -48.29 18.01
N PRO A 321 11.13 -49.49 18.53
CA PRO A 321 10.28 -50.67 18.79
C PRO A 321 10.53 -51.33 20.18
N GLY A 322 9.56 -52.10 20.73
CA GLY A 322 9.74 -52.74 22.05
C GLY A 322 8.82 -53.93 22.38
N SER A 323 9.42 -55.12 22.50
CA SER A 323 8.86 -56.41 22.97
C SER A 323 8.27 -56.39 24.39
N ALA A 324 7.38 -57.31 24.85
CA ALA A 324 6.61 -58.40 24.20
C ALA A 324 5.62 -59.07 25.22
N MET A 325 4.98 -60.19 24.81
CA MET A 325 4.27 -61.24 25.59
C MET A 325 2.79 -60.99 25.99
N GLY A 326 1.88 -61.84 25.48
CA GLY A 326 0.46 -61.86 25.89
C GLY A 326 -0.50 -62.63 24.96
N LEU A 327 -0.33 -63.96 24.81
CA LEU A 327 -1.29 -64.85 24.11
C LEU A 327 -2.57 -65.11 24.97
N PRO A 328 -3.70 -65.60 24.42
CA PRO A 328 -3.90 -66.11 23.05
C PRO A 328 -5.07 -65.46 22.26
N SER A 329 -5.15 -65.77 20.96
CA SER A 329 -6.37 -65.66 20.15
C SER A 329 -6.56 -66.92 19.30
N GLU A 330 -7.73 -67.07 18.67
CA GLU A 330 -8.25 -68.35 18.15
C GLU A 330 -7.64 -68.80 16.81
N ALA A 331 -7.96 -70.04 16.42
CA ALA A 331 -7.29 -70.73 15.32
C ALA A 331 -7.51 -70.05 13.96
N ALA A 332 -6.41 -69.66 13.30
CA ALA A 332 -6.43 -69.19 11.93
C ALA A 332 -6.88 -70.31 10.97
N VAL A 333 -7.94 -70.06 10.21
CA VAL A 333 -8.31 -70.91 9.07
C VAL A 333 -7.22 -70.78 8.00
N LEU A 334 -6.69 -71.91 7.55
CA LEU A 334 -5.69 -71.97 6.47
C LEU A 334 -6.25 -71.30 5.20
N PRO A 335 -5.58 -70.28 4.62
CA PRO A 335 -5.96 -69.76 3.32
C PRO A 335 -5.74 -70.84 2.27
N THR A 336 -6.81 -71.20 1.56
CA THR A 336 -6.71 -72.07 0.38
C THR A 336 -5.87 -71.38 -0.68
N LYS A 337 -4.70 -71.95 -1.01
CA LYS A 337 -3.88 -71.48 -2.13
C LYS A 337 -4.72 -71.47 -3.40
N LEU A 338 -4.76 -70.33 -4.08
CA LEU A 338 -5.26 -70.25 -5.46
C LEU A 338 -4.41 -71.16 -6.36
N PRO A 339 -5.01 -71.77 -7.41
CA PRO A 339 -4.21 -72.43 -8.44
C PRO A 339 -3.30 -71.40 -9.12
N PRO A 340 -2.02 -71.71 -9.41
CA PRO A 340 -1.12 -70.79 -10.07
C PRO A 340 -1.68 -70.36 -11.44
N ILE A 341 -1.57 -69.07 -11.72
CA ILE A 341 -2.04 -68.48 -12.96
C ILE A 341 -0.81 -68.11 -13.79
N LEU A 342 -0.67 -68.74 -14.96
CA LEU A 342 0.44 -68.49 -15.86
C LEU A 342 0.20 -67.18 -16.63
N LEU A 343 1.10 -66.21 -16.47
CA LEU A 343 1.19 -65.00 -17.27
C LEU A 343 2.16 -65.24 -18.43
N GLU A 344 1.64 -65.20 -19.65
CA GLU A 344 2.37 -65.21 -20.91
C GLU A 344 2.44 -63.78 -21.46
N LEU A 345 3.66 -63.28 -21.67
CA LEU A 345 3.96 -61.99 -22.28
C LEU A 345 4.53 -62.24 -23.68
N ARG A 346 4.11 -61.43 -24.66
CA ARG A 346 4.75 -61.38 -25.99
C ARG A 346 4.84 -59.93 -26.48
N TRP A 347 5.96 -59.53 -27.06
CA TRP A 347 6.15 -58.18 -27.61
C TRP A 347 6.79 -58.21 -29.01
N LEU A 348 6.83 -57.05 -29.66
CA LEU A 348 7.51 -56.82 -30.93
C LEU A 348 8.72 -55.89 -30.72
N PRO A 349 9.76 -55.98 -31.57
CA PRO A 349 10.92 -55.11 -31.49
C PRO A 349 10.55 -53.62 -31.68
N PRO A 350 11.39 -52.69 -31.19
CA PRO A 350 11.15 -51.26 -31.29
C PRO A 350 11.14 -50.74 -32.74
N ARG A 351 10.54 -49.57 -32.97
CA ARG A 351 10.43 -48.97 -34.31
C ARG A 351 11.82 -48.68 -34.90
N PRO A 352 12.13 -49.11 -36.14
CA PRO A 352 13.32 -48.63 -36.83
C PRO A 352 13.22 -47.12 -37.14
N PRO A 353 14.33 -46.36 -37.08
CA PRO A 353 15.65 -46.76 -36.61
C PRO A 353 15.80 -46.63 -35.09
N SER A 354 16.21 -47.72 -34.43
CA SER A 354 16.67 -47.74 -33.03
C SER A 354 17.67 -48.87 -32.86
N SER A 355 18.78 -48.64 -32.17
CA SER A 355 19.76 -49.69 -31.83
C SER A 355 19.53 -50.19 -30.41
N TYR A 356 19.54 -51.51 -30.23
CA TYR A 356 19.31 -52.22 -28.96
C TYR A 356 19.99 -53.60 -29.06
N ASP A 357 20.32 -54.20 -27.92
CA ASP A 357 20.96 -55.53 -27.83
C ASP A 357 20.09 -56.54 -27.03
N GLY A 358 19.01 -56.08 -26.40
CA GLY A 358 18.13 -56.89 -25.56
C GLY A 358 16.95 -56.14 -24.95
N PHE A 359 16.25 -56.80 -24.02
CA PHE A 359 15.07 -56.27 -23.33
C PHE A 359 15.12 -56.59 -21.83
N ASN A 360 14.65 -55.67 -20.99
CA ASN A 360 14.47 -55.90 -19.55
C ASN A 360 12.98 -55.95 -19.20
N VAL A 361 12.57 -57.06 -18.59
CA VAL A 361 11.20 -57.34 -18.11
C VAL A 361 11.15 -57.10 -16.61
N TYR A 362 10.20 -56.28 -16.16
CA TYR A 362 9.97 -55.94 -14.76
C TYR A 362 8.52 -56.27 -14.36
N ILE A 363 8.34 -56.96 -13.23
CA ILE A 363 7.03 -57.30 -12.67
C ILE A 363 6.97 -56.80 -11.22
N TYR A 364 5.97 -55.98 -10.93
CA TYR A 364 5.70 -55.42 -9.62
C TYR A 364 4.33 -55.86 -9.11
N ARG A 365 4.23 -56.10 -7.80
CA ARG A 365 2.97 -56.37 -7.10
C ARG A 365 2.81 -55.39 -5.94
N ASP A 366 1.71 -54.63 -5.95
CA ASP A 366 1.37 -53.63 -4.94
C ASP A 366 2.53 -52.64 -4.63
N GLY A 367 3.35 -52.34 -5.64
CA GLY A 367 4.52 -51.45 -5.58
C GLY A 367 5.87 -52.16 -5.39
N ASN A 368 5.91 -53.38 -4.88
CA ASN A 368 7.15 -54.14 -4.69
C ASN A 368 7.55 -54.91 -5.96
N SER A 369 8.83 -54.89 -6.34
CA SER A 369 9.35 -55.72 -7.44
C SER A 369 9.32 -57.21 -7.04
N THR A 370 8.54 -58.03 -7.75
CA THR A 370 8.48 -59.47 -7.52
C THR A 370 9.46 -60.23 -8.40
N GLU A 371 9.60 -59.84 -9.68
CA GLU A 371 10.52 -60.46 -10.63
C GLU A 371 11.13 -59.44 -11.59
N THR A 372 12.40 -59.66 -11.96
CA THR A 372 13.14 -58.86 -12.95
C THR A 372 14.00 -59.78 -13.81
N ALA A 373 13.89 -59.69 -15.14
CA ALA A 373 14.63 -60.56 -16.06
C ALA A 373 15.19 -59.78 -17.26
N THR A 374 16.43 -60.08 -17.64
CA THR A 374 17.13 -59.50 -18.79
C THR A 374 17.23 -60.54 -19.91
N VAL A 375 16.76 -60.24 -21.11
CA VAL A 375 16.73 -61.17 -22.27
C VAL A 375 17.37 -60.55 -23.52
N ASP A 376 17.77 -61.39 -24.47
CA ASP A 376 18.51 -60.95 -25.67
C ASP A 376 17.61 -60.30 -26.75
N GLU A 377 18.24 -59.69 -27.76
CA GLU A 377 17.59 -59.07 -28.93
C GLU A 377 16.60 -59.97 -29.67
N ASN A 378 16.75 -61.30 -29.59
CA ASN A 378 15.93 -62.29 -30.31
C ASN A 378 14.78 -62.84 -29.45
N THR A 379 14.78 -62.57 -28.15
CA THR A 379 13.76 -63.04 -27.21
C THR A 379 12.57 -62.07 -27.18
N HIS A 380 11.39 -62.58 -27.52
CA HIS A 380 10.16 -61.79 -27.66
C HIS A 380 8.97 -62.37 -26.87
N GLU A 381 9.17 -63.44 -26.11
CA GLU A 381 8.17 -64.09 -25.27
C GLU A 381 8.73 -64.36 -23.86
N PHE A 382 7.91 -64.19 -22.82
CA PHE A 382 8.28 -64.43 -21.41
C PHE A 382 7.11 -65.06 -20.64
N PHE A 383 7.40 -65.90 -19.65
CA PHE A 383 6.41 -66.70 -18.92
C PHE A 383 6.71 -66.70 -17.41
N THR A 384 5.70 -66.45 -16.57
CA THR A 384 5.81 -66.56 -15.10
C THR A 384 4.51 -67.03 -14.44
N GLU A 385 4.57 -67.56 -13.22
CA GLU A 385 3.42 -68.04 -12.43
C GLU A 385 3.05 -67.07 -11.30
N LEU A 386 1.86 -66.49 -11.37
CA LEU A 386 1.31 -65.60 -10.35
C LEU A 386 0.44 -66.41 -9.37
N THR A 387 0.68 -66.22 -8.06
CA THR A 387 0.17 -67.12 -7.00
C THR A 387 -0.61 -66.43 -5.87
N GLU A 388 -0.55 -65.10 -5.78
CA GLU A 388 -1.16 -64.31 -4.71
C GLU A 388 -2.05 -63.20 -5.30
N PRO A 389 -3.21 -62.86 -4.70
CA PRO A 389 -4.07 -61.77 -5.16
C PRO A 389 -3.40 -60.41 -4.88
N GLY A 390 -3.74 -59.40 -5.68
CA GLY A 390 -3.12 -58.06 -5.60
C GLY A 390 -3.14 -57.32 -6.93
N THR A 391 -2.51 -56.14 -6.93
CA THR A 391 -2.39 -55.28 -8.12
C THR A 391 -1.04 -55.53 -8.79
N TYR A 392 -1.07 -56.10 -10.00
CA TYR A 392 0.13 -56.41 -10.77
C TYR A 392 0.37 -55.36 -11.84
N ARG A 393 1.60 -54.83 -11.89
CA ARG A 393 2.10 -53.92 -12.93
C ARG A 393 3.27 -54.57 -13.64
N VAL A 394 3.15 -54.73 -14.96
CA VAL A 394 4.15 -55.39 -15.82
C VAL A 394 4.71 -54.36 -16.79
N GLN A 395 6.03 -54.37 -16.98
CA GLN A 395 6.73 -53.46 -17.89
C GLN A 395 7.83 -54.22 -18.66
N VAL A 396 8.04 -53.86 -19.93
CA VAL A 396 9.20 -54.29 -20.71
C VAL A 396 9.84 -53.05 -21.32
N THR A 397 11.17 -53.01 -21.33
CA THR A 397 12.00 -51.92 -21.85
C THR A 397 13.05 -52.48 -22.81
N THR A 398 13.56 -51.68 -23.74
CA THR A 398 14.70 -52.07 -24.59
C THR A 398 16.01 -51.59 -23.95
N LEU A 399 17.06 -52.39 -24.11
CA LEU A 399 18.41 -52.12 -23.59
C LEU A 399 19.38 -51.90 -24.76
N SER A 400 20.17 -50.83 -24.71
CA SER A 400 21.30 -50.59 -25.62
C SER A 400 22.60 -50.39 -24.84
N SER A 401 23.60 -51.20 -25.16
CA SER A 401 24.85 -51.39 -24.42
C SER A 401 26.09 -51.55 -25.30
N SER A 402 25.93 -51.94 -26.57
CA SER A 402 27.04 -52.20 -27.50
C SER A 402 27.85 -50.94 -27.86
N GLY A 403 29.18 -51.06 -27.88
CA GLY A 403 30.12 -49.97 -28.18
C GLY A 403 30.76 -49.31 -26.94
N ASP A 404 31.50 -48.22 -27.17
CA ASP A 404 32.37 -47.59 -26.16
C ASP A 404 31.62 -46.72 -25.12
N CYS A 405 30.31 -46.52 -25.29
CA CYS A 405 29.44 -45.70 -24.43
C CYS A 405 28.73 -46.52 -23.34
N GLU A 406 28.41 -45.91 -22.20
CA GLU A 406 27.58 -46.52 -21.14
C GLU A 406 26.21 -47.03 -21.66
N ALA A 407 25.67 -48.06 -21.00
CA ALA A 407 24.41 -48.69 -21.38
C ALA A 407 23.19 -47.86 -20.94
N ARG A 408 22.09 -47.94 -21.71
CA ARG A 408 20.84 -47.20 -21.46
C ARG A 408 19.60 -48.02 -21.78
N GLU A 409 18.54 -47.83 -20.99
CA GLU A 409 17.23 -48.45 -21.15
C GLU A 409 16.18 -47.45 -21.66
N SER A 410 15.14 -47.92 -22.35
CA SER A 410 14.02 -47.09 -22.83
C SER A 410 13.08 -46.65 -21.71
N ALA A 411 12.21 -45.69 -22.00
CA ALA A 411 11.00 -45.49 -21.20
C ALA A 411 10.15 -46.77 -21.16
N ALA A 412 9.43 -47.00 -20.06
CA ALA A 412 8.57 -48.16 -19.85
C ALA A 412 7.12 -47.90 -20.31
N ASP A 413 7.01 -47.34 -21.53
CA ASP A 413 5.82 -46.66 -22.07
C ASP A 413 4.66 -47.61 -22.45
N THR A 414 4.95 -48.91 -22.60
CA THR A 414 3.99 -49.95 -23.02
C THR A 414 3.62 -50.94 -21.90
N GLY A 415 3.92 -50.60 -20.65
CA GLY A 415 3.50 -51.39 -19.49
C GLY A 415 1.98 -51.46 -19.30
N PHE A 416 1.51 -52.43 -18.52
CA PHE A 416 0.09 -52.59 -18.21
C PHE A 416 -0.16 -52.95 -16.74
N THR A 417 -1.32 -52.54 -16.22
CA THR A 417 -1.82 -52.94 -14.90
C THR A 417 -2.97 -53.94 -15.04
N PHE A 418 -3.16 -54.77 -14.01
CA PHE A 418 -4.39 -55.52 -13.75
C PHE A 418 -4.51 -55.85 -12.26
N TYR A 419 -5.73 -56.12 -11.81
CA TYR A 419 -6.00 -56.57 -10.45
C TYR A 419 -6.50 -58.02 -10.48
N LEU A 420 -5.90 -58.88 -9.65
CA LEU A 420 -6.32 -60.26 -9.46
C LEU A 420 -7.09 -60.38 -8.15
N SER A 421 -8.40 -60.67 -8.23
CA SER A 421 -9.26 -60.76 -7.06
C SER A 421 -8.99 -62.04 -6.24
N PRO A 422 -9.28 -62.05 -4.92
CA PRO A 422 -9.21 -63.28 -4.11
C PRO A 422 -10.11 -64.43 -4.59
N GLY A 423 -11.10 -64.15 -5.46
CA GLY A 423 -11.94 -65.15 -6.11
C GLY A 423 -11.36 -65.69 -7.44
N GLY A 424 -10.22 -65.17 -7.90
CA GLY A 424 -9.62 -65.50 -9.19
C GLY A 424 -10.17 -64.72 -10.39
N GLU A 425 -10.96 -63.67 -10.16
CA GLU A 425 -11.45 -62.78 -11.22
C GLU A 425 -10.36 -61.77 -11.62
N LEU A 426 -10.23 -61.56 -12.93
CA LEU A 426 -9.31 -60.58 -13.52
C LEU A 426 -10.06 -59.27 -13.79
N LEU A 427 -9.64 -58.18 -13.14
CA LEU A 427 -10.09 -56.83 -13.49
C LEU A 427 -8.99 -56.12 -14.27
N GLU A 428 -9.34 -55.65 -15.48
CA GLU A 428 -8.43 -54.91 -16.35
C GLU A 428 -8.52 -53.39 -16.11
N GLU A 429 -7.41 -52.71 -16.35
CA GLU A 429 -7.28 -51.24 -16.31
C GLU A 429 -8.10 -50.62 -17.46
N LEU A 430 -9.14 -49.84 -17.12
CA LEU A 430 -10.03 -49.17 -18.08
C LEU A 430 -9.22 -48.20 -18.96
N ARG A 431 -9.51 -48.19 -20.27
CA ARG A 431 -8.77 -47.35 -21.24
C ARG A 431 -9.59 -46.16 -21.72
N GLU A 432 -10.91 -46.23 -21.70
CA GLU A 432 -11.77 -45.12 -22.08
C GLU A 432 -11.86 -44.07 -20.95
N ARG A 433 -11.29 -42.88 -21.19
CA ARG A 433 -11.51 -41.69 -20.36
C ARG A 433 -12.94 -41.15 -20.54
N PRO A 434 -13.60 -40.60 -19.51
CA PRO A 434 -14.91 -39.98 -19.66
C PRO A 434 -14.89 -38.82 -20.68
N GLN A 435 -15.83 -38.85 -21.62
CA GLN A 435 -15.91 -37.89 -22.72
C GLN A 435 -17.08 -36.91 -22.53
N ALA A 436 -16.99 -35.74 -23.19
CA ALA A 436 -18.00 -34.67 -23.14
C ALA A 436 -18.44 -34.28 -21.71
N VAL A 437 -17.50 -34.24 -20.77
CA VAL A 437 -17.77 -33.78 -19.40
C VAL A 437 -18.21 -32.32 -19.43
N SER A 438 -19.35 -32.03 -18.78
CA SER A 438 -19.89 -30.70 -18.61
C SER A 438 -20.29 -30.47 -17.15
N VAL A 439 -20.10 -29.24 -16.66
CA VAL A 439 -20.43 -28.85 -15.29
C VAL A 439 -21.38 -27.66 -15.34
N ARG A 440 -22.52 -27.77 -14.65
CA ARG A 440 -23.58 -26.76 -14.63
C ARG A 440 -23.86 -26.31 -13.20
N LEU A 441 -23.55 -25.04 -12.91
CA LEU A 441 -23.97 -24.39 -11.67
C LEU A 441 -25.50 -24.43 -11.53
N LEU A 442 -25.97 -24.81 -10.35
CA LEU A 442 -27.39 -24.81 -9.97
C LEU A 442 -27.69 -23.59 -9.07
N ASP A 443 -26.78 -23.29 -8.14
CA ASP A 443 -26.75 -22.08 -7.32
C ASP A 443 -25.28 -21.64 -7.07
N SER A 444 -25.05 -20.65 -6.19
CA SER A 444 -23.70 -20.15 -5.89
C SER A 444 -22.82 -21.07 -5.03
N SER A 445 -23.36 -22.22 -4.62
CA SER A 445 -22.77 -23.22 -3.72
C SER A 445 -22.93 -24.68 -4.20
N THR A 446 -23.71 -24.94 -5.26
CA THR A 446 -23.91 -26.28 -5.83
C THR A 446 -23.82 -26.30 -7.36
N ALA A 447 -23.27 -27.40 -7.91
CA ALA A 447 -23.16 -27.65 -9.34
C ALA A 447 -23.37 -29.14 -9.66
N ALA A 448 -23.99 -29.44 -10.80
CA ALA A 448 -24.14 -30.80 -11.32
C ALA A 448 -23.10 -31.07 -12.42
N VAL A 449 -22.56 -32.29 -12.44
CA VAL A 449 -21.61 -32.81 -13.43
C VAL A 449 -22.28 -33.87 -14.28
N SER A 450 -22.04 -33.87 -15.58
CA SER A 450 -22.55 -34.90 -16.50
C SER A 450 -21.55 -35.19 -17.62
N TRP A 451 -21.61 -36.38 -18.20
CA TRP A 451 -20.69 -36.86 -19.24
C TRP A 451 -21.39 -37.82 -20.21
N ALA A 452 -20.74 -38.14 -21.33
CA ALA A 452 -21.26 -39.06 -22.33
C ALA A 452 -21.17 -40.53 -21.87
N GLN A 453 -22.05 -41.38 -22.41
CA GLN A 453 -22.08 -42.80 -22.12
C GLN A 453 -20.87 -43.52 -22.74
N SER A 454 -20.09 -44.20 -21.91
CA SER A 454 -18.90 -45.00 -22.29
C SER A 454 -19.28 -46.30 -23.01
N SER A 455 -18.34 -46.80 -23.83
CA SER A 455 -18.40 -48.10 -24.50
C SER A 455 -17.85 -49.25 -23.65
N GLU A 456 -16.94 -48.96 -22.71
CA GLU A 456 -16.41 -49.94 -21.75
C GLU A 456 -17.36 -50.13 -20.55
N ASN A 457 -17.64 -51.39 -20.19
CA ASN A 457 -18.42 -51.75 -18.99
C ASN A 457 -17.63 -51.40 -17.73
N HIS A 458 -18.14 -50.42 -16.96
CA HIS A 458 -17.56 -49.94 -15.71
C HIS A 458 -18.61 -50.02 -14.59
N ASN A 459 -18.15 -50.22 -13.35
CA ASN A 459 -19.04 -50.45 -12.20
C ASN A 459 -19.39 -49.15 -11.43
N GLY A 460 -18.78 -48.03 -11.78
CA GLY A 460 -19.01 -46.73 -11.15
C GLY A 460 -18.21 -45.60 -11.79
N SER A 461 -18.32 -44.42 -11.21
CA SER A 461 -17.58 -43.22 -11.63
C SER A 461 -17.14 -42.41 -10.42
N LEU A 462 -16.10 -41.60 -10.61
CA LEU A 462 -15.48 -40.78 -9.58
C LEU A 462 -15.31 -39.35 -10.10
N VAL A 463 -15.89 -38.38 -9.39
CA VAL A 463 -15.74 -36.94 -9.65
C VAL A 463 -14.68 -36.40 -8.70
N SER A 464 -13.54 -36.02 -9.24
CA SER A 464 -12.48 -35.27 -8.56
C SER A 464 -12.78 -33.78 -8.64
N VAL A 465 -12.66 -33.09 -7.50
CA VAL A 465 -12.82 -31.63 -7.40
C VAL A 465 -11.66 -31.05 -6.61
N VAL A 466 -10.97 -30.07 -7.20
CA VAL A 466 -9.90 -29.31 -6.55
C VAL A 466 -10.04 -27.81 -6.84
N SER A 467 -9.93 -26.97 -5.81
CA SER A 467 -9.90 -25.51 -5.96
C SER A 467 -8.54 -25.05 -6.46
N THR A 468 -8.54 -24.25 -7.53
CA THR A 468 -7.33 -23.57 -8.03
C THR A 468 -7.07 -22.25 -7.29
N THR A 469 -8.02 -21.79 -6.46
CA THR A 469 -7.89 -20.57 -5.64
C THR A 469 -7.47 -20.83 -4.20
N CYS A 470 -7.77 -21.97 -3.58
CA CYS A 470 -7.54 -22.18 -2.14
C CYS A 470 -6.07 -21.98 -1.69
N LEU A 471 -5.10 -22.28 -2.55
CA LEU A 471 -3.66 -22.10 -2.28
C LEU A 471 -3.10 -20.71 -2.66
N ARG A 472 -3.91 -19.82 -3.25
CA ARG A 472 -3.49 -18.45 -3.65
C ARG A 472 -3.54 -17.40 -2.51
N PRO A 473 -4.56 -17.35 -1.62
CA PRO A 473 -4.54 -16.46 -0.46
C PRO A 473 -3.70 -17.04 0.69
N SER A 474 -3.32 -16.19 1.66
CA SER A 474 -2.70 -16.67 2.90
C SER A 474 -3.68 -17.53 3.73
N LEU A 475 -3.14 -18.41 4.59
CA LEU A 475 -3.92 -19.29 5.45
C LEU A 475 -4.95 -18.55 6.32
N SER A 476 -4.66 -17.32 6.74
CA SER A 476 -5.58 -16.43 7.48
C SER A 476 -6.63 -15.71 6.64
N GLN A 477 -6.51 -15.75 5.31
CA GLN A 477 -7.46 -15.16 4.34
C GLN A 477 -8.29 -16.23 3.60
N ARG A 478 -7.97 -17.51 3.79
CA ARG A 478 -8.67 -18.65 3.19
C ARG A 478 -10.09 -18.76 3.76
N MET A 479 -11.09 -18.62 2.88
CA MET A 479 -12.51 -18.85 3.19
C MET A 479 -13.03 -20.18 2.63
N GLU A 480 -12.21 -20.84 1.82
CA GLU A 480 -12.48 -22.13 1.18
C GLU A 480 -11.91 -23.25 2.08
N ASN A 481 -12.74 -24.20 2.51
CA ASN A 481 -12.32 -25.28 3.42
C ASN A 481 -12.39 -26.67 2.79
N THR A 482 -13.37 -26.93 1.92
CA THR A 482 -13.72 -28.29 1.46
C THR A 482 -12.78 -28.86 0.40
N TYR A 483 -12.51 -28.09 -0.67
CA TYR A 483 -11.84 -28.58 -1.88
C TYR A 483 -10.41 -28.02 -2.03
N CYS A 484 -9.67 -27.97 -0.93
CA CYS A 484 -8.29 -27.48 -0.91
C CYS A 484 -7.27 -28.59 -1.23
N SER A 485 -7.61 -29.81 -0.86
CA SER A 485 -7.12 -31.08 -1.41
C SER A 485 -7.88 -31.43 -2.70
N GLU A 486 -7.39 -32.44 -3.42
CA GLU A 486 -8.18 -33.13 -4.44
C GLU A 486 -9.16 -34.09 -3.72
N GLU A 487 -10.44 -33.70 -3.67
CA GLU A 487 -11.48 -34.52 -3.04
C GLU A 487 -12.22 -35.35 -4.09
N ASN A 488 -12.41 -36.63 -3.78
CA ASN A 488 -13.00 -37.62 -4.68
C ASN A 488 -14.41 -38.02 -4.21
N SER A 489 -15.41 -37.76 -5.06
CA SER A 489 -16.83 -38.03 -4.81
C SER A 489 -17.37 -39.09 -5.78
N THR A 490 -18.27 -39.96 -5.32
CA THR A 490 -19.04 -40.86 -6.20
C THR A 490 -20.40 -40.28 -6.61
N SER A 491 -20.66 -38.99 -6.31
CA SER A 491 -21.86 -38.27 -6.76
C SER A 491 -21.52 -37.25 -7.84
N ASP A 492 -22.45 -37.15 -8.78
CA ASP A 492 -22.64 -36.15 -9.83
C ASP A 492 -22.90 -34.72 -9.32
N ILE A 493 -23.27 -34.53 -8.04
CA ILE A 493 -23.57 -33.22 -7.46
C ILE A 493 -22.42 -32.76 -6.55
N ILE A 494 -21.79 -31.65 -6.92
CA ILE A 494 -20.82 -30.92 -6.11
C ILE A 494 -21.59 -29.93 -5.23
N SER A 495 -21.25 -29.86 -3.94
CA SER A 495 -21.90 -28.99 -2.95
C SER A 495 -20.87 -28.28 -2.07
N ASN A 496 -21.28 -27.31 -1.24
CA ASN A 496 -20.36 -26.50 -0.42
C ASN A 496 -19.30 -25.74 -1.24
N LEU A 497 -19.61 -25.39 -2.49
CA LEU A 497 -18.77 -24.49 -3.30
C LEU A 497 -18.78 -23.09 -2.68
N THR A 498 -17.65 -22.39 -2.76
CA THR A 498 -17.48 -21.03 -2.22
C THR A 498 -17.61 -19.99 -3.34
N PRO A 499 -18.52 -19.00 -3.23
CA PRO A 499 -18.64 -17.92 -4.20
C PRO A 499 -17.31 -17.16 -4.42
N GLY A 500 -16.99 -16.83 -5.66
CA GLY A 500 -15.76 -16.12 -6.04
C GLY A 500 -14.49 -16.98 -6.14
N ALA A 501 -14.58 -18.27 -5.81
CA ALA A 501 -13.51 -19.26 -6.01
C ALA A 501 -13.57 -19.88 -7.42
N GLN A 502 -12.48 -20.54 -7.82
CA GLN A 502 -12.37 -21.28 -9.09
C GLN A 502 -12.06 -22.75 -8.81
N TYR A 503 -12.79 -23.66 -9.46
CA TYR A 503 -12.67 -25.11 -9.26
C TYR A 503 -12.32 -25.81 -10.57
N ARG A 504 -11.40 -26.78 -10.49
CA ARG A 504 -11.10 -27.74 -11.54
C ARG A 504 -11.81 -29.05 -11.20
N VAL A 505 -12.63 -29.52 -12.12
CA VAL A 505 -13.40 -30.77 -12.03
C VAL A 505 -12.87 -31.75 -13.06
N VAL A 506 -12.67 -33.00 -12.64
CA VAL A 506 -12.22 -34.13 -13.48
C VAL A 506 -13.08 -35.34 -13.16
N VAL A 507 -13.42 -36.14 -14.16
CA VAL A 507 -14.17 -37.40 -13.97
C VAL A 507 -13.27 -38.58 -14.36
N TYR A 508 -13.42 -39.69 -13.63
CA TYR A 508 -12.84 -41.00 -13.91
C TYR A 508 -13.94 -42.07 -13.93
N HIS A 509 -13.80 -43.11 -14.75
CA HIS A 509 -14.56 -44.36 -14.61
C HIS A 509 -13.86 -45.27 -13.59
N THR A 510 -14.61 -46.13 -12.88
CA THR A 510 -14.07 -47.04 -11.87
C THR A 510 -14.47 -48.49 -12.13
N ASN A 511 -13.51 -49.43 -12.02
CA ASN A 511 -13.77 -50.87 -12.09
C ASN A 511 -13.02 -51.60 -10.97
N GLY A 512 -13.70 -51.86 -9.85
CA GLY A 512 -13.07 -52.35 -8.63
C GLY A 512 -12.09 -51.30 -8.07
N PRO A 513 -10.84 -51.69 -7.70
CA PRO A 513 -9.84 -50.74 -7.23
C PRO A 513 -9.16 -49.95 -8.36
N LEU A 514 -9.47 -50.22 -9.62
CA LEU A 514 -8.84 -49.59 -10.78
C LEU A 514 -9.66 -48.38 -11.27
N ILE A 515 -8.96 -47.32 -11.66
CA ILE A 515 -9.52 -46.08 -12.24
C ILE A 515 -9.08 -45.93 -13.69
N SER A 516 -9.92 -45.31 -14.52
CA SER A 516 -9.56 -44.94 -15.90
C SER A 516 -8.56 -43.77 -15.93
N PRO A 517 -7.99 -43.44 -17.10
CA PRO A 517 -7.41 -42.12 -17.33
C PRO A 517 -8.43 -41.00 -17.07
N PRO A 518 -7.97 -39.80 -16.65
CA PRO A 518 -8.85 -38.65 -16.39
C PRO A 518 -9.55 -38.12 -17.63
N SER A 519 -10.74 -37.58 -17.44
CA SER A 519 -11.39 -36.70 -18.41
C SER A 519 -10.54 -35.45 -18.71
N GLU A 520 -10.92 -34.71 -19.73
CA GLU A 520 -10.43 -33.33 -19.88
C GLU A 520 -10.96 -32.47 -18.71
N PRO A 521 -10.13 -31.58 -18.14
CA PRO A 521 -10.49 -30.85 -16.93
C PRO A 521 -11.42 -29.67 -17.25
N VAL A 522 -12.60 -29.65 -16.63
CA VAL A 522 -13.52 -28.52 -16.70
C VAL A 522 -13.17 -27.53 -15.59
N ILE A 523 -12.95 -26.27 -15.95
CA ILE A 523 -12.74 -25.18 -14.98
C ILE A 523 -14.06 -24.40 -14.85
N ILE A 524 -14.51 -24.18 -13.61
CA ILE A 524 -15.64 -23.30 -13.30
C ILE A 524 -15.20 -22.15 -12.39
N ASP A 525 -15.60 -20.93 -12.74
CA ASP A 525 -15.47 -19.73 -11.93
C ASP A 525 -16.85 -19.35 -11.37
N ILE A 526 -16.94 -19.08 -10.07
CA ILE A 526 -18.20 -18.69 -9.42
C ILE A 526 -18.21 -17.18 -9.19
N GLU A 527 -19.31 -16.48 -9.54
CA GLU A 527 -19.39 -15.03 -9.32
C GLU A 527 -19.37 -14.68 -7.81
N PRO A 528 -18.57 -13.69 -7.36
CA PRO A 528 -18.57 -13.25 -5.98
C PRO A 528 -19.83 -12.43 -5.65
N THR A 529 -20.36 -12.55 -4.43
CA THR A 529 -21.67 -11.97 -4.05
C THR A 529 -21.65 -10.49 -3.60
N GLY A 530 -20.52 -9.80 -3.72
CA GLY A 530 -20.42 -8.35 -3.53
C GLY A 530 -20.33 -7.86 -2.07
N VAL A 531 -20.24 -6.53 -1.92
CA VAL A 531 -20.14 -5.87 -0.61
C VAL A 531 -21.51 -5.54 -0.01
N ARG A 532 -21.58 -5.41 1.31
CA ARG A 532 -22.77 -4.99 2.07
C ARG A 532 -22.49 -3.69 2.83
N GLU A 533 -23.55 -2.96 3.17
CA GLU A 533 -23.51 -1.77 4.03
C GLU A 533 -22.46 -0.71 3.61
N LEU A 534 -22.40 -0.37 2.32
CA LEU A 534 -21.51 0.68 1.81
C LEU A 534 -21.97 2.08 2.30
N ALA A 535 -21.24 2.62 3.28
CA ALA A 535 -21.52 3.89 3.95
C ALA A 535 -20.45 4.96 3.65
N VAL A 536 -20.84 6.24 3.71
CA VAL A 536 -19.96 7.41 3.54
C VAL A 536 -19.94 8.26 4.81
N TYR A 537 -18.76 8.58 5.31
CA TYR A 537 -18.55 9.49 6.44
C TYR A 537 -17.78 10.75 6.00
N PRO A 538 -18.31 11.97 6.20
CA PRO A 538 -17.61 13.19 5.84
C PRO A 538 -16.42 13.47 6.77
N LEU A 539 -15.25 13.83 6.19
CA LEU A 539 -14.12 14.36 6.95
C LEU A 539 -13.90 15.87 6.71
N SER A 540 -14.02 16.31 5.46
CA SER A 540 -13.70 17.70 5.06
C SER A 540 -14.36 18.06 3.72
N PRO A 541 -14.27 19.31 3.24
CA PRO A 541 -14.73 19.69 1.89
C PRO A 541 -14.11 18.87 0.75
N THR A 542 -12.93 18.28 0.95
CA THR A 542 -12.17 17.54 -0.07
C THR A 542 -11.91 16.07 0.27
N ALA A 543 -12.50 15.53 1.35
CA ALA A 543 -12.25 14.15 1.78
C ALA A 543 -13.41 13.50 2.55
N VAL A 544 -13.56 12.18 2.35
CA VAL A 544 -14.52 11.30 3.04
C VAL A 544 -13.84 9.98 3.44
N ILE A 545 -14.49 9.21 4.30
CA ILE A 545 -14.21 7.77 4.49
C ILE A 545 -15.38 6.97 3.92
N LEU A 546 -15.07 5.96 3.13
CA LEU A 546 -16.00 4.89 2.76
C LEU A 546 -15.78 3.71 3.69
N SER A 547 -16.85 3.02 4.07
CA SER A 547 -16.80 1.76 4.83
C SER A 547 -17.80 0.77 4.26
N TRP A 548 -17.46 -0.51 4.24
CA TRP A 548 -18.34 -1.60 3.80
C TRP A 548 -17.99 -2.91 4.48
N GLN A 549 -18.88 -3.88 4.39
CA GLN A 549 -18.70 -5.24 4.91
C GLN A 549 -18.56 -6.26 3.76
N ARG A 550 -17.81 -7.34 3.97
CA ARG A 550 -17.87 -8.54 3.13
C ARG A 550 -18.78 -9.61 3.74
N PRO A 551 -19.42 -10.48 2.94
CA PRO A 551 -19.99 -11.72 3.45
C PRO A 551 -18.86 -12.66 3.93
N TYR A 552 -19.21 -13.56 4.84
CA TYR A 552 -18.25 -14.46 5.49
C TYR A 552 -17.65 -15.50 4.53
N HIS A 553 -18.48 -16.11 3.68
CA HIS A 553 -18.10 -17.19 2.76
C HIS A 553 -17.97 -16.69 1.31
N VAL A 554 -16.94 -15.89 1.02
CA VAL A 554 -16.61 -15.43 -0.34
C VAL A 554 -15.09 -15.39 -0.51
N ALA A 555 -14.60 -16.00 -1.59
CA ALA A 555 -13.21 -15.89 -2.02
C ALA A 555 -13.08 -14.74 -3.04
N PHE A 556 -12.09 -13.86 -2.88
CA PHE A 556 -11.86 -12.76 -3.83
C PHE A 556 -10.42 -12.23 -3.71
N ARG A 557 -9.87 -11.72 -4.80
CA ARG A 557 -8.49 -11.22 -4.92
C ARG A 557 -8.33 -9.81 -4.36
N LYS A 558 -9.27 -8.93 -4.71
CA LYS A 558 -9.21 -7.49 -4.39
C LYS A 558 -10.60 -6.85 -4.45
N TYR A 559 -10.76 -5.73 -3.74
CA TYR A 559 -11.81 -4.75 -4.02
C TYR A 559 -11.31 -3.74 -5.06
N VAL A 560 -12.23 -3.21 -5.86
CA VAL A 560 -11.99 -2.05 -6.73
C VAL A 560 -12.99 -0.95 -6.36
N LEU A 561 -12.47 0.15 -5.85
CA LEU A 561 -13.23 1.36 -5.52
C LEU A 561 -13.24 2.29 -6.73
N GLN A 562 -14.44 2.65 -7.19
CA GLN A 562 -14.63 3.52 -8.35
C GLN A 562 -15.54 4.72 -8.01
N THR A 563 -15.23 5.84 -8.64
CA THR A 563 -15.86 7.16 -8.46
C THR A 563 -16.55 7.62 -9.74
N PHE A 564 -17.79 8.10 -9.62
CA PHE A 564 -18.51 8.75 -10.70
C PHE A 564 -18.91 10.17 -10.28
N PHE A 565 -18.44 11.15 -11.04
CA PHE A 565 -18.70 12.57 -10.85
C PHE A 565 -18.53 13.30 -12.19
N PHE A 566 -19.07 14.52 -12.29
CA PHE A 566 -18.74 15.38 -13.44
C PHE A 566 -17.34 15.94 -13.27
N ASN A 567 -16.43 15.56 -14.17
CA ASN A 567 -15.04 16.00 -14.17
C ASN A 567 -14.92 17.27 -15.03
N PRO A 568 -14.59 18.44 -14.44
CA PRO A 568 -14.50 19.70 -15.18
C PRO A 568 -13.33 19.77 -16.18
N VAL A 569 -12.34 18.86 -16.08
CA VAL A 569 -11.19 18.81 -17.00
C VAL A 569 -11.52 18.05 -18.28
N THR A 570 -12.30 16.97 -18.19
CA THR A 570 -12.71 16.16 -19.36
C THR A 570 -14.11 16.49 -19.88
N LEU A 571 -14.87 17.33 -19.14
CA LEU A 571 -16.27 17.70 -19.42
C LEU A 571 -17.23 16.49 -19.52
N ALA A 572 -16.86 15.37 -18.90
CA ALA A 572 -17.58 14.10 -18.93
C ALA A 572 -17.98 13.64 -17.51
N SER A 573 -18.85 12.63 -17.43
CA SER A 573 -19.17 11.91 -16.19
C SER A 573 -19.07 10.41 -16.46
N GLU A 574 -18.06 9.77 -15.88
CA GLU A 574 -17.74 8.36 -16.12
C GLU A 574 -17.27 7.67 -14.83
N TRP A 575 -17.32 6.34 -14.79
CA TRP A 575 -16.81 5.56 -13.66
C TRP A 575 -15.30 5.44 -13.76
N THR A 576 -14.58 6.18 -12.90
CA THR A 576 -13.12 6.17 -12.80
C THR A 576 -12.68 5.27 -11.64
N THR A 577 -11.66 4.43 -11.83
CA THR A 577 -11.07 3.67 -10.73
C THR A 577 -10.21 4.58 -9.87
N TYR A 578 -10.48 4.61 -8.56
CA TYR A 578 -9.79 5.47 -7.61
C TYR A 578 -8.79 4.69 -6.74
N TYR A 579 -9.17 3.50 -6.25
CA TYR A 579 -8.25 2.59 -5.56
C TYR A 579 -8.54 1.12 -5.90
N GLU A 580 -7.46 0.33 -5.90
CA GLU A 580 -7.53 -1.14 -5.80
C GLU A 580 -6.99 -1.55 -4.43
N ILE A 581 -7.71 -2.45 -3.74
CA ILE A 581 -7.44 -2.81 -2.34
C ILE A 581 -7.35 -4.32 -2.26
N ALA A 582 -6.21 -4.87 -1.88
CA ALA A 582 -6.04 -6.32 -1.75
C ALA A 582 -7.05 -6.93 -0.74
N ALA A 583 -7.44 -8.18 -0.93
CA ALA A 583 -8.33 -8.86 0.00
C ALA A 583 -7.72 -8.93 1.42
N THR A 584 -8.55 -8.72 2.43
CA THR A 584 -8.16 -8.74 3.85
C THR A 584 -9.00 -9.76 4.62
N ALA A 585 -8.44 -10.34 5.69
CA ALA A 585 -9.19 -11.28 6.54
C ALA A 585 -10.40 -10.62 7.23
N SER A 586 -10.28 -9.31 7.52
CA SER A 586 -11.29 -8.40 8.08
C SER A 586 -12.68 -8.58 7.47
N VAL A 587 -13.72 -8.52 8.30
CA VAL A 587 -15.12 -8.52 7.82
C VAL A 587 -15.54 -7.12 7.34
N ILE A 588 -15.03 -6.08 8.00
CA ILE A 588 -15.25 -4.67 7.64
C ILE A 588 -13.98 -4.15 6.97
N ALA A 589 -14.14 -3.38 5.89
CA ALA A 589 -13.07 -2.63 5.25
C ALA A 589 -13.48 -1.17 5.10
N SER A 590 -12.54 -0.25 5.28
CA SER A 590 -12.76 1.19 5.12
C SER A 590 -11.59 1.86 4.43
N VAL A 591 -11.86 2.86 3.60
CA VAL A 591 -10.86 3.60 2.83
C VAL A 591 -11.16 5.10 2.85
N ARG A 592 -10.12 5.89 3.11
CA ARG A 592 -10.17 7.34 3.01
C ARG A 592 -9.99 7.78 1.56
N VAL A 593 -10.95 8.55 1.05
CA VAL A 593 -10.90 9.21 -0.25
C VAL A 593 -10.56 10.68 -0.03
N THR A 594 -9.57 11.18 -0.77
CA THR A 594 -9.08 12.58 -0.73
C THR A 594 -9.19 13.22 -2.12
N ASP A 595 -8.85 14.51 -2.20
CA ASP A 595 -8.73 15.26 -3.45
C ASP A 595 -10.06 15.40 -4.22
N LEU A 596 -11.17 15.33 -3.47
CA LEU A 596 -12.52 15.58 -3.96
C LEU A 596 -12.76 17.09 -4.14
N LEU A 597 -13.57 17.46 -5.13
CA LEU A 597 -13.99 18.84 -5.35
C LEU A 597 -14.98 19.29 -4.26
N PRO A 598 -14.87 20.52 -3.72
CA PRO A 598 -15.79 21.02 -2.69
C PRO A 598 -17.15 21.43 -3.27
N ALA A 599 -18.23 21.23 -2.50
CA ALA A 599 -19.62 21.43 -2.94
C ALA A 599 -19.94 20.73 -4.28
N TRP A 600 -19.51 19.48 -4.44
CA TRP A 600 -19.66 18.66 -5.64
C TRP A 600 -20.41 17.36 -5.35
N TYR A 601 -20.98 16.75 -6.39
CA TYR A 601 -21.73 15.49 -6.29
C TYR A 601 -20.85 14.31 -6.71
N TYR A 602 -20.82 13.26 -5.88
CA TYR A 602 -20.10 12.01 -6.13
C TYR A 602 -21.03 10.80 -5.91
N ASN A 603 -20.95 9.82 -6.81
CA ASN A 603 -21.35 8.45 -6.57
C ASN A 603 -20.08 7.60 -6.36
N PHE A 604 -20.12 6.68 -5.40
CA PHE A 604 -19.08 5.69 -5.15
C PHE A 604 -19.64 4.28 -5.36
N ARG A 605 -18.84 3.37 -5.94
CA ARG A 605 -19.14 1.92 -6.00
C ARG A 605 -17.91 1.11 -5.61
N VAL A 606 -18.12 -0.05 -5.00
CA VAL A 606 -17.05 -1.00 -4.63
C VAL A 606 -17.42 -2.38 -5.13
N SER A 607 -16.63 -2.95 -6.04
CA SER A 607 -16.79 -4.31 -6.54
C SER A 607 -15.73 -5.26 -5.97
N MET A 608 -16.07 -6.53 -5.82
CA MET A 608 -15.13 -7.62 -5.55
C MET A 608 -14.68 -8.25 -6.87
N VAL A 609 -13.39 -8.59 -6.99
CA VAL A 609 -12.80 -9.20 -8.19
C VAL A 609 -12.13 -10.54 -7.84
N THR A 610 -12.32 -11.59 -8.65
CA THR A 610 -11.77 -12.94 -8.41
C THR A 610 -10.31 -13.11 -8.86
N TRP A 611 -9.79 -14.34 -8.79
CA TRP A 611 -8.48 -14.75 -9.31
C TRP A 611 -8.54 -15.47 -10.67
N GLY A 612 -9.73 -15.61 -11.26
CA GLY A 612 -9.92 -16.24 -12.57
C GLY A 612 -9.27 -15.45 -13.72
N ASP A 613 -9.23 -16.08 -14.90
CA ASP A 613 -8.76 -15.47 -16.14
C ASP A 613 -9.72 -15.83 -17.28
N PRO A 614 -10.61 -14.92 -17.73
CA PRO A 614 -10.72 -13.52 -17.29
C PRO A 614 -11.25 -13.38 -15.85
N PRO A 615 -10.84 -12.33 -15.11
CA PRO A 615 -11.29 -12.12 -13.73
C PRO A 615 -12.75 -11.65 -13.67
N LEU A 616 -13.59 -12.37 -12.93
CA LEU A 616 -14.97 -11.97 -12.69
C LEU A 616 -15.06 -10.84 -11.66
N SER A 617 -16.04 -9.95 -11.82
CA SER A 617 -16.36 -8.88 -10.88
C SER A 617 -17.85 -8.84 -10.57
N CYS A 618 -18.21 -8.74 -9.29
CA CYS A 618 -19.61 -8.73 -8.85
C CYS A 618 -20.44 -7.59 -9.46
N CYS A 619 -21.70 -7.91 -9.77
CA CYS A 619 -22.86 -7.04 -10.00
C CYS A 619 -22.78 -5.59 -9.44
N ASP A 620 -23.21 -4.62 -10.26
CA ASP A 620 -23.21 -3.16 -10.06
C ASP A 620 -24.09 -2.58 -8.89
N SER A 621 -24.57 -3.43 -7.99
CA SER A 621 -25.69 -3.11 -7.08
C SER A 621 -25.37 -2.14 -5.93
N SER A 622 -24.13 -2.12 -5.44
CA SER A 622 -23.74 -1.34 -4.25
C SER A 622 -23.14 0.02 -4.62
N THR A 623 -24.01 0.99 -4.91
CA THR A 623 -23.62 2.40 -5.10
C THR A 623 -24.12 3.29 -3.94
N VAL A 624 -23.34 4.31 -3.58
CA VAL A 624 -23.71 5.30 -2.55
C VAL A 624 -23.42 6.71 -3.05
N SER A 625 -24.37 7.63 -2.84
CA SER A 625 -24.29 9.02 -3.29
C SER A 625 -23.98 9.99 -2.14
N PHE A 626 -23.14 10.98 -2.43
CA PHE A 626 -22.70 11.97 -1.45
C PHE A 626 -22.46 13.34 -2.10
N VAL A 627 -22.63 14.41 -1.31
CA VAL A 627 -22.30 15.79 -1.71
C VAL A 627 -21.29 16.34 -0.72
N THR A 628 -20.12 16.75 -1.22
CA THR A 628 -19.04 17.30 -0.40
C THR A 628 -19.42 18.64 0.24
N ALA A 629 -18.81 18.94 1.38
CA ALA A 629 -18.99 20.23 2.04
C ALA A 629 -18.40 21.37 1.19
N PRO A 630 -18.93 22.60 1.28
CA PRO A 630 -18.29 23.76 0.65
C PRO A 630 -17.01 24.14 1.38
N GLU A 631 -16.11 24.83 0.68
CA GLU A 631 -14.94 25.46 1.28
C GLU A 631 -15.35 26.69 2.13
N ALA A 632 -14.46 27.16 3.01
CA ALA A 632 -14.68 28.41 3.74
C ALA A 632 -14.35 29.60 2.82
N PRO A 633 -15.28 30.53 2.54
CA PRO A 633 -15.00 31.69 1.68
C PRO A 633 -14.06 32.68 2.38
N HIS A 634 -13.24 33.38 1.62
CA HIS A 634 -12.27 34.35 2.12
C HIS A 634 -12.73 35.79 1.87
N ILE A 635 -12.88 36.61 2.92
CA ILE A 635 -13.31 38.01 2.80
C ILE A 635 -12.17 38.84 2.18
N SER A 636 -12.38 39.38 0.98
CA SER A 636 -11.34 39.98 0.13
C SER A 636 -11.30 41.52 0.17
N SER A 637 -12.44 42.17 0.38
CA SER A 637 -12.48 43.62 0.63
C SER A 637 -13.68 44.00 1.49
N VAL A 638 -13.49 44.92 2.43
CA VAL A 638 -14.56 45.55 3.20
C VAL A 638 -14.39 47.07 3.10
N ASP A 639 -15.49 47.77 2.81
CA ASP A 639 -15.54 49.23 2.67
C ASP A 639 -16.82 49.75 3.35
N TYR A 640 -16.78 50.93 3.97
CA TYR A 640 -17.92 51.51 4.68
C TYR A 640 -18.14 52.97 4.25
N SER A 641 -19.28 53.24 3.63
CA SER A 641 -19.66 54.61 3.28
C SER A 641 -21.16 54.83 3.46
N HIS A 642 -21.54 56.06 3.82
CA HIS A 642 -22.93 56.53 3.89
C HIS A 642 -23.89 55.65 4.74
N GLY A 643 -23.37 54.95 5.77
CA GLY A 643 -24.15 54.05 6.63
C GLY A 643 -24.20 52.58 6.18
N VAL A 644 -23.55 52.24 5.07
CA VAL A 644 -23.59 50.90 4.46
C VAL A 644 -22.20 50.29 4.38
N LEU A 645 -22.08 49.05 4.84
CA LEU A 645 -20.90 48.20 4.71
C LEU A 645 -20.97 47.40 3.42
N TYR A 646 -20.05 47.64 2.50
CA TYR A 646 -19.86 46.86 1.28
C TYR A 646 -18.83 45.77 1.52
N VAL A 647 -19.21 44.52 1.25
CA VAL A 647 -18.39 43.33 1.48
C VAL A 647 -18.16 42.61 0.15
N ARG A 648 -16.93 42.16 -0.11
CA ARG A 648 -16.59 41.22 -1.19
C ARG A 648 -15.82 40.05 -0.61
N TRP A 649 -15.95 38.89 -1.22
CA TRP A 649 -15.21 37.68 -0.88
C TRP A 649 -14.69 36.98 -2.15
N THR A 650 -13.86 35.97 -1.93
CA THR A 650 -13.43 34.97 -2.91
C THR A 650 -13.73 33.58 -2.37
N TYR A 651 -13.80 32.58 -3.24
CA TYR A 651 -14.05 31.18 -2.89
C TYR A 651 -13.19 30.30 -3.78
N GLY A 652 -12.32 29.48 -3.17
CA GLY A 652 -11.24 28.76 -3.84
C GLY A 652 -10.33 29.66 -4.70
N GLU A 653 -9.71 29.07 -5.71
CA GLU A 653 -8.83 29.75 -6.66
C GLU A 653 -9.60 30.63 -7.66
N LEU A 654 -8.89 31.54 -8.35
CA LEU A 654 -9.53 32.42 -9.33
C LEU A 654 -10.13 31.61 -10.49
N PHE A 655 -11.36 31.96 -10.89
CA PHE A 655 -12.12 31.36 -12.00
C PHE A 655 -12.73 29.96 -11.76
N ILE A 656 -13.10 29.60 -10.53
CA ILE A 656 -14.00 28.46 -10.29
C ILE A 656 -15.37 28.70 -10.93
N ASP A 657 -15.74 27.83 -11.89
CA ASP A 657 -17.11 27.76 -12.41
C ASP A 657 -18.01 26.99 -11.42
N LEU A 658 -19.09 27.64 -11.00
CA LEU A 658 -20.09 27.08 -10.09
C LEU A 658 -21.30 26.46 -10.82
N SER A 659 -21.28 26.37 -12.16
CA SER A 659 -22.34 25.76 -12.98
C SER A 659 -22.78 24.38 -12.46
N HIS A 660 -21.84 23.43 -12.38
CA HIS A 660 -22.03 22.06 -11.91
C HIS A 660 -21.92 21.89 -10.38
N SER A 661 -21.60 22.95 -9.64
CA SER A 661 -21.52 22.92 -8.18
C SER A 661 -22.91 22.82 -7.52
N ARG A 662 -22.96 22.14 -6.37
CA ARG A 662 -24.12 22.06 -5.45
C ARG A 662 -24.19 23.22 -4.45
N MET A 663 -23.44 24.29 -4.68
CA MET A 663 -23.60 25.58 -3.99
C MET A 663 -25.00 26.16 -4.24
N LEU A 664 -25.68 26.61 -3.18
CA LEU A 664 -27.00 27.25 -3.25
C LEU A 664 -26.91 28.78 -3.15
N HIS A 665 -26.30 29.28 -2.07
CA HIS A 665 -26.21 30.70 -1.76
C HIS A 665 -25.05 30.98 -0.78
N TRP A 666 -24.73 32.26 -0.63
CA TRP A 666 -23.87 32.79 0.43
C TRP A 666 -24.74 33.46 1.49
N GLN A 667 -24.37 33.36 2.76
CA GLN A 667 -25.02 34.07 3.87
C GLN A 667 -23.99 34.96 4.57
N VAL A 668 -24.17 36.27 4.50
CA VAL A 668 -23.27 37.27 5.11
C VAL A 668 -23.88 37.77 6.41
N VAL A 669 -23.13 37.69 7.51
CA VAL A 669 -23.62 38.04 8.86
C VAL A 669 -22.62 38.96 9.55
N ALA A 670 -23.10 40.08 10.10
CA ALA A 670 -22.34 40.99 10.94
C ALA A 670 -22.99 41.08 12.34
N VAL A 671 -22.24 40.75 13.40
CA VAL A 671 -22.73 40.78 14.79
C VAL A 671 -22.07 41.94 15.54
N GLY A 672 -22.88 42.88 16.04
CA GLY A 672 -22.40 44.02 16.82
C GLY A 672 -22.03 43.64 18.26
N LYS A 673 -20.93 44.21 18.77
CA LYS A 673 -20.36 43.91 20.10
C LYS A 673 -21.07 44.63 21.25
N LYS A 674 -21.81 45.72 21.00
CA LYS A 674 -22.48 46.51 22.05
C LYS A 674 -24.01 46.41 21.97
N GLY A 675 -24.64 46.33 23.15
CA GLY A 675 -26.09 46.12 23.27
C GLY A 675 -26.46 44.63 23.19
N PRO A 676 -27.74 44.29 22.94
CA PRO A 676 -28.19 42.90 22.84
C PRO A 676 -27.82 42.30 21.48
N GLU A 677 -26.55 41.89 21.33
CA GLU A 677 -25.96 41.10 20.22
C GLU A 677 -26.70 41.20 18.88
N ARG A 678 -26.76 42.41 18.32
CA ARG A 678 -27.54 42.65 17.09
C ARG A 678 -26.82 42.05 15.89
N SER A 679 -27.34 40.92 15.42
CA SER A 679 -26.96 40.28 14.16
C SER A 679 -27.69 40.92 12.98
N TYR A 680 -26.93 41.33 11.97
CA TYR A 680 -27.39 41.82 10.68
C TYR A 680 -27.01 40.79 9.62
N SER A 681 -27.98 40.20 8.92
CA SER A 681 -27.76 39.10 7.98
C SER A 681 -28.38 39.37 6.61
N ILE A 682 -27.70 38.95 5.54
CA ILE A 682 -28.22 38.98 4.17
C ILE A 682 -27.77 37.74 3.38
N ASP A 683 -28.70 37.11 2.68
CA ASP A 683 -28.43 35.97 1.80
C ASP A 683 -28.25 36.47 0.35
N VAL A 684 -27.28 35.89 -0.36
CA VAL A 684 -26.80 36.34 -1.67
C VAL A 684 -26.67 35.15 -2.62
N THR A 685 -27.09 35.31 -3.87
CA THR A 685 -27.09 34.21 -4.86
C THR A 685 -25.68 33.71 -5.16
N ARG A 686 -25.53 32.40 -5.43
CA ARG A 686 -24.22 31.73 -5.56
C ARG A 686 -23.24 32.39 -6.55
N ASN A 687 -23.74 33.01 -7.63
CA ASN A 687 -22.93 33.67 -8.65
C ASN A 687 -22.39 35.07 -8.22
N VAL A 688 -22.76 35.59 -7.05
CA VAL A 688 -22.50 36.97 -6.64
C VAL A 688 -21.66 37.02 -5.36
N MET A 689 -20.35 37.23 -5.49
CA MET A 689 -19.42 37.31 -4.35
C MET A 689 -19.32 38.72 -3.72
N ARG A 690 -20.46 39.41 -3.58
CA ARG A 690 -20.55 40.75 -2.99
C ARG A 690 -21.89 41.00 -2.27
N ALA A 691 -21.85 41.74 -1.17
CA ALA A 691 -23.01 42.12 -0.37
C ALA A 691 -22.93 43.58 0.10
N SER A 692 -24.06 44.12 0.57
CA SER A 692 -24.14 45.43 1.22
C SER A 692 -25.05 45.35 2.45
N LEU A 693 -24.53 45.64 3.65
CA LEU A 693 -25.27 45.57 4.91
C LEU A 693 -25.38 46.97 5.54
N PRO A 694 -26.58 47.46 5.91
CA PRO A 694 -26.72 48.72 6.65
C PRO A 694 -26.30 48.51 8.11
N LEU A 695 -25.19 49.13 8.54
CA LEU A 695 -24.63 48.97 9.89
C LEU A 695 -24.51 50.32 10.62
N PRO A 696 -24.99 50.42 11.87
CA PRO A 696 -24.79 51.60 12.71
C PRO A 696 -23.30 51.97 12.86
N PRO A 697 -22.91 53.25 12.67
CA PRO A 697 -21.54 53.70 12.91
C PRO A 697 -21.19 53.62 14.41
N GLY A 698 -19.90 53.58 14.75
CA GLY A 698 -19.41 53.65 16.12
C GLY A 698 -19.39 52.35 16.95
N ASP A 699 -19.83 51.19 16.43
CA ASP A 699 -19.62 49.88 17.09
C ASP A 699 -18.56 49.02 16.38
N ILE A 700 -18.15 47.95 17.06
CA ILE A 700 -17.28 46.89 16.54
C ILE A 700 -18.16 45.72 16.08
N TYR A 701 -18.05 45.36 14.80
CA TYR A 701 -18.78 44.25 14.19
C TYR A 701 -17.86 43.07 13.90
N ASN A 702 -18.31 41.87 14.25
CA ASN A 702 -17.73 40.63 13.76
C ASN A 702 -18.47 40.20 12.48
N LEU A 703 -17.79 40.29 11.33
CA LEU A 703 -18.32 39.92 10.01
C LEU A 703 -17.85 38.52 9.60
N THR A 704 -18.80 37.69 9.17
CA THR A 704 -18.55 36.38 8.55
C THR A 704 -19.33 36.22 7.25
N VAL A 705 -18.80 35.41 6.34
CA VAL A 705 -19.47 34.95 5.11
C VAL A 705 -19.57 33.43 5.18
N THR A 706 -20.76 32.87 4.98
CA THR A 706 -21.01 31.42 5.01
C THR A 706 -21.40 30.92 3.62
N ALA A 707 -20.77 29.84 3.19
CA ALA A 707 -21.13 29.08 1.98
C ALA A 707 -22.17 28.01 2.34
N CYS A 708 -23.27 27.91 1.58
CA CYS A 708 -24.38 27.00 1.89
C CYS A 708 -24.66 26.02 0.74
N THR A 709 -24.70 24.72 1.05
CA THR A 709 -25.23 23.64 0.19
C THR A 709 -26.48 23.02 0.83
N GLU A 710 -27.14 22.09 0.13
CA GLU A 710 -28.37 21.42 0.60
C GLU A 710 -28.26 20.74 1.98
N ARG A 711 -27.06 20.27 2.35
CA ARG A 711 -26.84 19.46 3.58
C ARG A 711 -25.73 19.99 4.49
N SER A 712 -24.99 21.01 4.09
CA SER A 712 -23.81 21.48 4.81
C SER A 712 -23.54 22.97 4.59
N ARG A 713 -22.81 23.58 5.52
CA ARG A 713 -22.40 24.97 5.47
C ARG A 713 -21.01 25.15 6.04
N ASN A 714 -20.25 26.10 5.50
CA ASN A 714 -18.89 26.39 5.95
C ASN A 714 -18.67 27.91 5.99
N THR A 715 -18.00 28.41 7.03
CA THR A 715 -17.99 29.85 7.37
C THR A 715 -16.57 30.40 7.32
N SER A 716 -16.43 31.63 6.81
CA SER A 716 -15.18 32.37 6.76
C SER A 716 -14.57 32.55 8.14
N MET A 717 -13.27 32.83 8.19
CA MET A 717 -12.68 33.45 9.38
C MET A 717 -13.42 34.76 9.73
N PRO A 718 -13.60 35.07 11.03
CA PRO A 718 -14.26 36.29 11.48
C PRO A 718 -13.40 37.53 11.20
N ASN A 719 -13.95 38.49 10.45
CA ASN A 719 -13.30 39.76 10.16
C ASN A 719 -13.87 40.85 11.09
N ILE A 720 -13.02 41.44 11.94
CA ILE A 720 -13.43 42.39 12.98
C ILE A 720 -13.29 43.82 12.46
N ILE A 721 -14.43 44.51 12.30
CA ILE A 721 -14.52 45.85 11.73
C ILE A 721 -14.90 46.83 12.83
N LYS A 722 -14.09 47.86 13.06
CA LYS A 722 -14.41 48.99 13.93
C LYS A 722 -14.90 50.16 13.07
N LEU A 723 -16.14 50.58 13.25
CA LEU A 723 -16.68 51.76 12.55
C LEU A 723 -16.44 53.03 13.38
N GLU A 724 -16.04 54.13 12.72
CA GLU A 724 -15.92 55.43 13.39
C GLU A 724 -17.30 55.95 13.86
N PRO A 725 -17.40 56.63 15.01
CA PRO A 725 -18.65 57.23 15.47
C PRO A 725 -19.02 58.46 14.62
N ALA A 726 -20.31 58.62 14.31
CA ALA A 726 -20.78 59.75 13.54
C ALA A 726 -20.63 61.08 14.30
N PRO A 727 -20.40 62.21 13.60
CA PRO A 727 -20.46 63.53 14.21
C PRO A 727 -21.87 63.84 14.71
N PRO A 728 -22.03 64.52 15.86
CA PRO A 728 -23.35 64.94 16.35
C PRO A 728 -24.14 65.73 15.31
N ARG A 729 -25.39 65.36 15.09
CA ARG A 729 -26.32 66.07 14.21
C ARG A 729 -27.17 67.07 15.02
N SER A 730 -27.76 68.04 14.32
CA SER A 730 -28.76 68.98 14.88
C SER A 730 -28.31 69.66 16.19
N LEU A 731 -27.15 70.31 16.18
CA LEU A 731 -26.68 71.12 17.32
C LEU A 731 -27.56 72.36 17.51
N PHE A 732 -28.06 72.55 18.72
CA PHE A 732 -28.82 73.72 19.15
C PHE A 732 -28.24 74.33 20.43
N ALA A 733 -28.33 75.66 20.54
CA ALA A 733 -28.05 76.39 21.77
C ALA A 733 -29.38 76.87 22.38
N ILE A 734 -29.61 76.51 23.63
CA ILE A 734 -30.87 76.70 24.37
C ILE A 734 -30.53 77.36 25.72
N ASN A 735 -31.42 78.22 26.22
CA ASN A 735 -31.30 78.91 27.51
C ASN A 735 -29.92 79.58 27.72
N ALA A 736 -29.55 80.49 26.80
CA ALA A 736 -28.40 81.36 26.99
C ALA A 736 -28.68 82.40 28.08
N THR A 737 -27.86 82.40 29.13
CA THR A 737 -27.87 83.39 30.21
C THR A 737 -26.69 84.36 30.05
N HIS A 738 -26.46 85.23 31.04
CA HIS A 738 -25.25 86.06 31.08
C HIS A 738 -23.97 85.27 31.43
N SER A 739 -24.07 84.01 31.88
CA SER A 739 -22.90 83.21 32.29
C SER A 739 -22.96 81.71 31.94
N SER A 740 -23.98 81.25 31.21
CA SER A 740 -24.11 79.85 30.80
C SER A 740 -24.90 79.71 29.50
N VAL A 741 -24.65 78.63 28.74
CA VAL A 741 -25.48 78.23 27.59
C VAL A 741 -25.65 76.71 27.64
N THR A 742 -26.87 76.21 27.41
CA THR A 742 -27.13 74.78 27.27
C THR A 742 -27.06 74.39 25.81
N LEU A 743 -26.28 73.35 25.51
CA LEU A 743 -26.18 72.74 24.18
C LEU A 743 -27.02 71.46 24.15
N LEU A 744 -27.76 71.26 23.06
CA LEU A 744 -28.53 70.05 22.74
C LEU A 744 -28.09 69.53 21.37
N TRP A 745 -28.03 68.21 21.18
CA TRP A 745 -27.78 67.58 19.87
C TRP A 745 -28.53 66.26 19.71
N THR A 746 -28.52 65.70 18.50
CA THR A 746 -28.99 64.36 18.19
C THR A 746 -27.83 63.44 17.78
N GLU A 747 -27.96 62.15 18.07
CA GLU A 747 -26.93 61.16 17.75
C GLU A 747 -27.30 60.27 16.55
N GLU A 748 -26.30 59.56 16.04
CA GLU A 748 -26.42 58.58 14.98
C GLU A 748 -25.36 57.48 15.23
N GLY A 749 -25.80 56.22 15.35
CA GLY A 749 -24.91 55.10 15.67
C GLY A 749 -24.73 54.85 17.17
N VAL A 750 -23.56 54.35 17.56
CA VAL A 750 -23.19 53.95 18.93
C VAL A 750 -22.10 54.85 19.47
N VAL A 751 -22.31 55.39 20.67
CA VAL A 751 -21.39 56.33 21.35
C VAL A 751 -21.21 55.89 22.82
N ASP A 752 -20.05 56.19 23.41
CA ASP A 752 -19.76 56.03 24.85
C ASP A 752 -20.02 57.33 25.63
N TYR A 753 -19.48 58.44 25.12
CA TYR A 753 -19.59 59.78 25.71
C TYR A 753 -19.33 60.85 24.64
N TYR A 754 -19.61 62.11 24.99
CA TYR A 754 -19.27 63.28 24.20
C TYR A 754 -18.26 64.17 24.93
N GLN A 755 -17.47 64.93 24.18
CA GLN A 755 -16.54 65.92 24.69
C GLN A 755 -16.83 67.28 24.06
N VAL A 756 -17.02 68.30 24.91
CA VAL A 756 -17.43 69.67 24.56
C VAL A 756 -16.30 70.64 24.88
N LEU A 757 -15.87 71.45 23.90
CA LEU A 757 -14.79 72.42 24.04
C LEU A 757 -15.19 73.78 23.44
N CYS A 758 -15.30 74.81 24.28
CA CYS A 758 -15.65 76.17 23.85
C CYS A 758 -14.45 77.11 23.87
N LYS A 759 -14.15 77.72 22.71
CA LYS A 759 -13.07 78.70 22.52
C LYS A 759 -13.67 80.08 22.21
N PRO A 760 -13.20 81.18 22.83
CA PRO A 760 -13.70 82.53 22.54
C PRO A 760 -13.31 82.98 21.13
N ASN A 761 -14.19 83.70 20.45
CA ASN A 761 -14.01 84.06 19.04
C ASN A 761 -13.11 85.31 18.81
N LYS A 762 -12.48 85.83 19.87
CA LYS A 762 -11.47 86.89 19.84
C LYS A 762 -10.30 86.50 20.76
N PRO A 763 -9.04 86.49 20.28
CA PRO A 763 -7.89 86.20 21.12
C PRO A 763 -7.49 87.43 21.96
N SER A 764 -7.93 87.47 23.23
CA SER A 764 -7.29 88.34 24.23
C SER A 764 -6.11 87.60 24.89
N LYS A 765 -5.10 88.33 25.38
CA LYS A 765 -3.94 87.73 26.09
C LYS A 765 -4.28 87.09 27.45
N GLU A 766 -5.52 87.25 27.92
CA GLU A 766 -6.00 86.74 29.21
C GLU A 766 -6.84 85.46 29.06
N LEU A 767 -7.39 85.21 27.86
CA LEU A 767 -8.29 84.10 27.59
C LEU A 767 -7.54 82.83 27.17
N LYS A 768 -7.04 82.07 28.16
CA LYS A 768 -6.63 80.67 27.93
C LYS A 768 -7.82 79.86 27.39
N ALA A 769 -7.56 78.98 26.43
CA ALA A 769 -8.54 77.98 26.01
C ALA A 769 -8.91 77.08 27.20
N ARG A 770 -10.19 76.79 27.37
CA ARG A 770 -10.66 75.94 28.47
C ARG A 770 -10.30 74.48 28.26
N GLU A 771 -10.20 73.75 29.35
CA GLU A 771 -10.18 72.29 29.34
C GLU A 771 -11.52 71.75 28.80
N PRO A 772 -11.49 70.64 28.04
CA PRO A 772 -12.69 70.07 27.45
C PRO A 772 -13.56 69.36 28.50
N GLN A 773 -14.88 69.55 28.43
CA GLN A 773 -15.85 68.95 29.35
C GLN A 773 -16.39 67.64 28.76
N THR A 774 -16.28 66.54 29.51
CA THR A 774 -16.84 65.23 29.14
C THR A 774 -18.27 65.09 29.65
N ALA A 775 -19.16 64.53 28.83
CA ALA A 775 -20.57 64.32 29.18
C ALA A 775 -21.15 63.03 28.60
N SER A 776 -22.01 62.36 29.37
CA SER A 776 -22.73 61.13 28.97
C SER A 776 -24.19 61.39 28.58
N SER A 777 -24.52 62.60 28.13
CA SER A 777 -25.87 63.03 27.77
C SER A 777 -25.82 63.96 26.57
N HIS A 778 -26.89 63.95 25.76
CA HIS A 778 -27.05 64.83 24.60
C HIS A 778 -27.41 66.28 24.98
N VAL A 779 -27.49 66.59 26.28
CA VAL A 779 -27.76 67.93 26.84
C VAL A 779 -26.65 68.31 27.82
N VAL A 780 -25.97 69.45 27.59
CA VAL A 780 -24.88 69.94 28.45
C VAL A 780 -24.96 71.44 28.65
N THR A 781 -24.99 71.90 29.90
CA THR A 781 -24.91 73.33 30.25
C THR A 781 -23.47 73.76 30.48
N VAL A 782 -22.89 74.46 29.50
CA VAL A 782 -21.57 75.08 29.62
C VAL A 782 -21.69 76.36 30.44
N SER A 783 -21.06 76.40 31.61
CA SER A 783 -21.22 77.46 32.62
C SER A 783 -19.95 78.31 32.83
N GLY A 784 -20.09 79.42 33.55
CA GLY A 784 -19.01 80.37 33.83
C GLY A 784 -18.50 81.15 32.61
N LEU A 785 -19.30 81.27 31.55
CA LEU A 785 -18.95 82.07 30.37
C LEU A 785 -18.97 83.57 30.72
N MET A 786 -18.11 84.38 30.09
CA MET A 786 -18.18 85.84 30.24
C MET A 786 -19.43 86.42 29.55
N PRO A 787 -20.14 87.41 30.15
CA PRO A 787 -21.27 88.09 29.52
C PRO A 787 -20.93 88.76 28.18
N SER A 788 -21.96 89.01 27.36
CA SER A 788 -21.86 89.70 26.06
C SER A 788 -20.73 89.22 25.13
N SER A 789 -20.29 87.96 25.26
CA SER A 789 -19.14 87.39 24.58
C SER A 789 -19.55 86.23 23.65
N ALA A 790 -18.82 86.07 22.54
CA ALA A 790 -19.06 85.02 21.55
C ALA A 790 -18.02 83.89 21.64
N TYR A 791 -18.48 82.63 21.63
CA TYR A 791 -17.65 81.43 21.70
C TYR A 791 -17.99 80.48 20.55
N ASN A 792 -16.99 79.83 19.97
CA ASN A 792 -17.13 78.69 19.07
C ASN A 792 -16.96 77.42 19.92
N CYS A 793 -18.04 76.65 20.06
CA CYS A 793 -18.08 75.39 20.79
C CYS A 793 -18.02 74.22 19.82
N THR A 794 -17.12 73.28 20.10
CA THR A 794 -16.91 72.05 19.32
C THR A 794 -17.37 70.86 20.15
N ILE A 795 -18.24 70.02 19.59
CA ILE A 795 -18.71 68.77 20.22
C ILE A 795 -18.19 67.59 19.42
N THR A 796 -17.62 66.61 20.12
CA THR A 796 -17.05 65.38 19.54
C THR A 796 -17.66 64.17 20.23
N SER A 797 -18.15 63.19 19.47
CA SER A 797 -18.58 61.89 19.98
C SER A 797 -17.34 61.00 20.18
N PHE A 798 -17.33 60.14 21.19
CA PHE A 798 -16.30 59.12 21.39
C PHE A 798 -16.95 57.73 21.50
N SER A 799 -16.39 56.74 20.80
CA SER A 799 -16.77 55.34 20.96
C SER A 799 -15.53 54.44 20.88
N TYR A 800 -15.37 53.52 21.84
CA TYR A 800 -14.18 52.68 22.03
C TYR A 800 -12.88 53.50 21.88
N SER A 801 -12.81 54.65 22.56
CA SER A 801 -11.73 55.65 22.51
C SER A 801 -11.37 56.25 21.13
N THR A 802 -12.20 56.08 20.10
CA THR A 802 -12.07 56.80 18.81
C THR A 802 -12.98 58.04 18.81
N PRO A 803 -12.46 59.25 18.49
CA PRO A 803 -13.27 60.46 18.35
C PRO A 803 -13.98 60.55 16.99
N SER A 804 -15.14 61.21 16.94
CA SER A 804 -15.77 61.66 15.70
C SER A 804 -15.11 62.93 15.16
N LYS A 805 -15.45 63.30 13.92
CA LYS A 805 -15.26 64.68 13.43
C LYS A 805 -16.02 65.66 14.35
N PRO A 806 -15.47 66.86 14.65
CA PRO A 806 -16.12 67.83 15.52
C PRO A 806 -17.31 68.51 14.83
N ALA A 807 -18.45 68.59 15.52
CA ALA A 807 -19.55 69.47 15.18
C ALA A 807 -19.35 70.84 15.82
N HIS A 808 -19.57 71.93 15.07
CA HIS A 808 -19.30 73.30 15.50
C HIS A 808 -20.60 74.11 15.69
N ILE A 809 -20.68 74.89 16.77
CA ILE A 809 -21.73 75.90 16.98
C ILE A 809 -21.13 77.19 17.55
N THR A 810 -21.56 78.33 17.03
CA THR A 810 -21.22 79.64 17.60
C THR A 810 -22.33 80.09 18.55
N ILE A 811 -21.97 80.37 19.80
CA ILE A 811 -22.88 80.84 20.84
C ILE A 811 -22.53 82.24 21.30
N SER A 812 -23.52 82.97 21.82
CA SER A 812 -23.33 84.27 22.47
C SER A 812 -24.07 84.31 23.81
N THR A 813 -23.44 84.90 24.81
CA THR A 813 -24.03 85.12 26.15
C THR A 813 -24.77 86.45 26.21
N VAL A 814 -25.85 86.51 26.99
CA VAL A 814 -26.67 87.71 27.17
C VAL A 814 -25.95 88.75 28.05
N ALA A 815 -26.41 90.01 28.03
CA ALA A 815 -25.97 91.04 28.97
C ALA A 815 -26.43 90.71 30.42
N LYS A 816 -25.71 91.23 31.42
CA LYS A 816 -25.96 90.92 32.84
C LYS A 816 -27.03 91.85 33.44
N GLU A 817 -28.29 91.45 33.34
CA GLU A 817 -29.33 91.94 34.26
C GLU A 817 -29.21 91.26 35.64
N MET A 818 -29.62 91.97 36.69
CA MET A 818 -29.45 91.53 38.09
C MET A 818 -30.80 91.54 38.81
N ASN A 819 -31.29 90.35 39.18
CA ASN A 819 -32.57 90.17 39.89
C ASN A 819 -32.34 89.33 41.17
N PRO A 820 -32.74 89.79 42.38
CA PRO A 820 -32.40 89.13 43.64
C PRO A 820 -33.53 88.24 44.18
N SER A 821 -33.35 86.91 44.16
CA SER A 821 -34.30 85.97 44.79
C SER A 821 -33.67 84.66 45.33
N VAL A 822 -32.36 84.63 45.57
CA VAL A 822 -31.65 83.44 46.11
C VAL A 822 -31.75 83.41 47.65
N ALA A 823 -32.94 83.13 48.18
CA ALA A 823 -33.19 83.00 49.62
C ALA A 823 -34.14 81.85 50.03
N ALA A 824 -34.75 81.14 49.06
CA ALA A 824 -35.86 80.21 49.34
C ALA A 824 -35.55 78.70 49.13
N ILE A 825 -34.37 78.34 48.59
CA ILE A 825 -34.10 76.96 48.10
C ILE A 825 -33.26 76.12 49.09
N SER A 826 -32.57 76.74 50.04
CA SER A 826 -31.72 76.04 51.03
C SER A 826 -32.52 75.14 52.02
N ALA A 827 -33.81 75.43 52.24
CA ALA A 827 -34.63 74.69 53.20
C ALA A 827 -35.02 73.27 52.74
N LEU A 828 -35.18 73.04 51.42
CA LEU A 828 -35.65 71.76 50.89
C LEU A 828 -34.57 70.67 50.84
N ALA A 829 -33.30 71.05 50.77
CA ALA A 829 -32.17 70.10 50.72
C ALA A 829 -31.95 69.35 52.06
N ILE A 830 -32.32 69.96 53.19
CA ILE A 830 -32.13 69.38 54.52
C ILE A 830 -33.18 68.29 54.81
N LEU A 831 -34.40 68.47 54.28
CA LEU A 831 -35.53 67.55 54.48
C LEU A 831 -35.34 66.19 53.78
N SER A 832 -34.71 66.15 52.61
CA SER A 832 -34.50 64.90 51.87
C SER A 832 -33.47 63.98 52.54
N ILE A 833 -32.40 64.55 53.10
CA ILE A 833 -31.33 63.79 53.77
C ILE A 833 -31.86 63.07 55.03
N LEU A 834 -32.69 63.75 55.82
CA LEU A 834 -33.36 63.17 56.99
C LEU A 834 -34.28 61.99 56.60
N LEU A 835 -35.05 62.15 55.52
CA LEU A 835 -36.02 61.14 55.08
C LEU A 835 -35.35 59.88 54.52
N ILE A 836 -34.22 60.02 53.83
CA ILE A 836 -33.39 58.90 53.35
C ILE A 836 -32.76 58.14 54.54
N SER A 837 -32.26 58.85 55.55
CA SER A 837 -31.65 58.22 56.73
C SER A 837 -32.65 57.35 57.51
N LEU A 838 -33.90 57.80 57.64
CA LEU A 838 -34.98 57.06 58.29
C LEU A 838 -35.32 55.75 57.54
N LEU A 839 -35.33 55.78 56.21
CA LEU A 839 -35.64 54.64 55.35
C LEU A 839 -34.61 53.51 55.50
N VAL A 840 -33.32 53.85 55.55
CA VAL A 840 -32.23 52.87 55.73
C VAL A 840 -32.33 52.18 57.10
N LEU A 841 -32.67 52.93 58.16
CA LEU A 841 -32.84 52.37 59.51
C LEU A 841 -33.99 51.34 59.55
N PHE A 842 -35.11 51.65 58.89
CA PHE A 842 -36.29 50.78 58.82
C PHE A 842 -35.99 49.45 58.10
N LEU A 843 -35.26 49.50 56.97
CA LEU A 843 -34.87 48.31 56.21
C LEU A 843 -33.92 47.40 57.00
N LEU A 844 -33.02 47.95 57.81
CA LEU A 844 -32.13 47.18 58.69
C LEU A 844 -32.91 46.46 59.82
N VAL A 845 -33.93 47.10 60.38
CA VAL A 845 -34.81 46.47 61.39
C VAL A 845 -35.62 45.32 60.79
N LEU A 846 -36.17 45.49 59.58
CA LEU A 846 -36.89 44.41 58.87
C LEU A 846 -35.97 43.21 58.58
N ARG A 847 -34.75 43.46 58.07
CA ARG A 847 -33.76 42.40 57.80
C ARG A 847 -33.38 41.63 59.07
N LYS A 848 -33.27 42.30 60.22
CA LYS A 848 -32.99 41.66 61.52
C LYS A 848 -34.15 40.79 62.00
N LYS A 849 -35.40 41.19 61.75
CA LYS A 849 -36.60 40.43 62.18
C LYS A 849 -36.87 39.18 61.34
N HIS A 850 -36.58 39.22 60.03
CA HIS A 850 -36.76 38.07 59.14
C HIS A 850 -35.74 36.94 59.37
N LEU A 851 -34.55 37.26 59.90
CA LEU A 851 -33.46 36.29 60.13
C LEU A 851 -33.60 35.47 61.42
N GLN A 852 -34.69 35.65 62.18
CA GLN A 852 -34.87 35.06 63.51
C GLN A 852 -36.04 34.05 63.60
N MET A 853 -36.62 33.65 62.45
CA MET A 853 -37.86 32.86 62.40
C MET A 853 -37.81 31.72 61.35
N THR A 854 -36.69 31.01 61.25
CA THR A 854 -36.56 29.82 60.39
C THR A 854 -35.56 28.83 60.98
N ARG A 855 -36.02 27.97 61.90
CA ARG A 855 -35.25 26.87 62.49
C ARG A 855 -36.18 25.79 63.02
N GLU A 856 -36.64 24.88 62.16
CA GLU A 856 -37.05 23.51 62.50
C GLU A 856 -37.49 22.71 61.26
N CYS A 857 -37.42 21.38 61.38
CA CYS A 857 -37.92 20.34 60.47
C CYS A 857 -37.33 20.23 59.05
N GLY A 858 -37.46 19.01 58.49
CA GLY A 858 -37.10 18.60 57.14
C GLY A 858 -37.57 17.17 56.86
N ALA A 859 -37.24 16.64 55.67
CA ALA A 859 -37.63 15.33 55.13
C ALA A 859 -39.13 15.15 54.74
N GLU A 860 -39.37 14.09 53.95
CA GLU A 860 -40.67 13.51 53.55
C GLU A 860 -41.62 14.34 52.62
N THR A 861 -42.34 13.77 51.63
CA THR A 861 -42.03 12.65 50.69
C THR A 861 -42.98 12.70 49.48
N PHE A 862 -42.50 12.30 48.28
CA PHE A 862 -43.31 12.07 47.04
C PHE A 862 -44.09 13.31 46.53
N VAL A 863 -44.62 13.41 45.29
CA VAL A 863 -45.09 12.42 44.29
C VAL A 863 -44.50 12.70 42.90
N ASN A 864 -44.30 11.65 42.11
CA ASN A 864 -44.02 11.71 40.67
C ASN A 864 -45.31 11.48 39.88
N PHE A 865 -45.62 12.28 38.84
CA PHE A 865 -45.91 11.77 37.49
C PHE A 865 -46.15 12.90 36.46
N ALA A 866 -45.89 12.57 35.20
CA ALA A 866 -45.96 13.48 34.08
C ALA A 866 -47.40 13.84 33.67
N SER A 867 -47.65 15.13 33.48
CA SER A 867 -48.44 15.63 32.34
C SER A 867 -48.16 17.12 32.13
N PHE A 868 -47.74 17.49 30.92
CA PHE A 868 -48.24 18.64 30.14
C PHE A 868 -47.44 18.74 28.83
N GLU A 869 -47.99 18.15 27.78
CA GLU A 869 -47.61 18.50 26.40
C GLU A 869 -48.39 19.77 25.99
N ARG A 870 -47.85 20.53 25.03
CA ARG A 870 -48.47 21.67 24.30
C ARG A 870 -48.43 23.04 25.00
N ASP A 871 -47.76 23.96 24.31
CA ASP A 871 -48.05 25.40 24.20
C ASP A 871 -48.12 26.26 25.47
N GLY A 872 -46.95 26.65 26.00
CA GLY A 872 -46.85 27.73 27.00
C GLY A 872 -45.43 28.28 27.19
N LYS A 873 -45.21 29.57 26.89
CA LYS A 873 -43.91 30.24 27.09
C LYS A 873 -43.63 30.48 28.59
N LEU A 874 -42.55 29.91 29.11
CA LEU A 874 -42.13 30.09 30.50
C LEU A 874 -41.29 31.39 30.68
N PRO A 875 -41.58 32.28 31.66
CA PRO A 875 -40.94 33.59 31.74
C PRO A 875 -39.43 33.60 32.02
N TYR A 876 -38.71 34.51 31.35
CA TYR A 876 -37.24 34.66 31.36
C TYR A 876 -36.60 34.84 32.76
N ASN A 877 -37.35 35.38 33.73
CA ASN A 877 -36.80 35.89 34.99
C ASN A 877 -36.42 34.81 36.02
N TRP A 878 -36.82 33.55 35.84
CA TRP A 878 -36.52 32.48 36.82
C TRP A 878 -35.09 31.93 36.72
N ARG A 879 -34.38 32.13 35.60
CA ARG A 879 -33.04 31.55 35.37
C ARG A 879 -31.94 32.06 36.33
N ARG A 880 -32.14 33.17 37.04
CA ARG A 880 -31.14 33.75 37.95
C ARG A 880 -31.23 33.27 39.40
N SER A 881 -32.40 32.86 39.87
CA SER A 881 -32.57 32.42 41.28
C SER A 881 -32.07 30.99 41.51
N LEU A 882 -32.18 30.10 40.50
CA LEU A 882 -31.76 28.69 40.64
C LEU A 882 -30.24 28.55 40.86
N PHE A 883 -29.43 29.33 40.12
CA PHE A 883 -27.97 29.35 40.28
C PHE A 883 -27.50 29.88 41.65
N ALA A 884 -28.28 30.74 42.30
CA ALA A 884 -27.96 31.27 43.63
C ALA A 884 -28.25 30.26 44.77
N PHE A 885 -29.01 29.19 44.50
CA PHE A 885 -29.33 28.14 45.48
C PHE A 885 -28.40 26.93 45.33
N LEU A 886 -28.00 26.60 44.10
CA LEU A 886 -27.12 25.46 43.78
C LEU A 886 -25.65 25.63 44.24
N THR A 887 -25.27 26.82 44.72
CA THR A 887 -23.92 27.13 45.23
C THR A 887 -23.74 26.92 46.73
N LEU A 888 -24.78 26.43 47.44
CA LEU A 888 -24.81 26.28 48.90
C LEU A 888 -24.85 24.82 49.41
N LEU A 889 -24.70 23.82 48.54
CA LEU A 889 -24.70 22.40 48.91
C LEU A 889 -23.29 21.79 48.92
N PRO A 890 -22.99 20.82 49.81
CA PRO A 890 -21.69 20.14 49.85
C PRO A 890 -21.34 19.41 48.55
N SER A 891 -20.04 19.34 48.26
CA SER A 891 -19.45 18.97 46.96
C SER A 891 -19.61 17.51 46.50
N CYS A 892 -20.46 16.70 47.15
CA CYS A 892 -20.52 15.25 46.97
C CYS A 892 -21.71 14.74 46.15
N LEU A 893 -22.62 15.61 45.70
CA LEU A 893 -23.81 15.26 44.90
C LEU A 893 -23.83 15.96 43.52
N TRP A 894 -22.67 16.46 43.07
CA TRP A 894 -22.57 17.34 41.89
C TRP A 894 -22.51 16.58 40.55
N THR A 895 -22.08 15.32 40.57
CA THR A 895 -21.99 14.44 39.39
C THR A 895 -23.37 14.03 38.87
N ASP A 896 -24.21 13.53 39.77
CA ASP A 896 -25.40 12.76 39.42
C ASP A 896 -26.52 13.68 38.92
N TYR A 897 -26.61 14.87 39.52
CA TYR A 897 -27.51 15.94 39.08
C TYR A 897 -27.18 16.48 37.68
N LEU A 898 -25.94 16.38 37.22
CA LEU A 898 -25.54 16.87 35.90
C LEU A 898 -25.87 15.87 34.78
N LEU A 899 -25.73 14.56 35.04
CA LEU A 899 -26.23 13.52 34.13
C LEU A 899 -27.75 13.61 33.93
N ALA A 900 -28.51 13.88 35.01
CA ALA A 900 -29.97 13.98 34.98
C ALA A 900 -30.53 15.08 34.04
N PHE A 901 -29.72 16.08 33.67
CA PHE A 901 -30.08 17.15 32.73
C PHE A 901 -29.38 17.04 31.36
N TYR A 902 -28.75 15.90 31.05
CA TYR A 902 -27.91 15.70 29.84
C TYR A 902 -26.71 16.66 29.72
N ILE A 903 -26.37 17.40 30.78
CA ILE A 903 -25.20 18.28 30.82
C ILE A 903 -24.02 17.46 31.34
N ASN A 904 -23.36 16.72 30.45
CA ASN A 904 -22.17 15.96 30.82
C ASN A 904 -21.07 16.92 31.35
N PRO A 905 -20.63 16.82 32.63
CA PRO A 905 -19.54 17.66 33.15
C PRO A 905 -18.22 17.39 32.42
N TRP A 906 -18.06 16.19 31.86
CA TRP A 906 -16.99 15.82 30.93
C TRP A 906 -17.27 16.40 29.54
N SER A 907 -17.34 17.73 29.47
CA SER A 907 -17.27 18.46 28.20
C SER A 907 -16.04 18.05 27.40
N LYS A 908 -16.11 18.16 26.06
CA LYS A 908 -14.97 17.84 25.17
C LYS A 908 -13.71 18.69 25.44
N THR A 909 -13.79 19.73 26.27
CA THR A 909 -12.64 20.53 26.75
C THR A 909 -12.02 20.02 28.04
N ALA A 910 -12.70 19.20 28.85
CA ALA A 910 -12.10 18.52 30.01
C ALA A 910 -11.19 17.35 29.58
N LEU A 911 -11.65 16.56 28.61
CA LEU A 911 -10.89 15.43 28.03
C LEU A 911 -9.60 15.87 27.32
N LYS A 912 -9.54 17.11 26.80
CA LYS A 912 -8.36 17.70 26.14
C LYS A 912 -7.07 17.76 26.99
N LYS A 913 -7.13 17.49 28.30
CA LYS A 913 -5.96 17.48 29.19
C LYS A 913 -5.53 16.09 29.69
N ARG A 914 -6.15 15.01 29.21
CA ARG A 914 -5.59 13.67 29.44
C ARG A 914 -4.45 13.46 28.44
N LYS A 915 -3.21 13.23 28.93
CA LYS A 915 -2.11 12.80 28.06
C LYS A 915 -2.54 11.48 27.43
N LEU A 916 -2.51 11.39 26.10
CA LEU A 916 -2.71 10.11 25.40
C LEU A 916 -1.57 9.19 25.83
N THR A 917 -1.90 8.00 26.32
CA THR A 917 -0.94 7.01 26.85
C THR A 917 -1.54 5.62 26.71
N SER A 918 -0.80 4.69 26.15
CA SER A 918 -1.16 3.28 26.02
C SER A 918 0.08 2.41 26.35
N PRO A 919 0.53 2.36 27.61
CA PRO A 919 1.63 1.50 28.02
C PRO A 919 1.25 0.02 27.88
N VAL A 920 2.13 -0.75 27.23
CA VAL A 920 1.98 -2.20 27.01
C VAL A 920 3.21 -2.89 27.57
N GLN A 921 3.03 -3.97 28.34
CA GLN A 921 4.16 -4.79 28.82
C GLN A 921 4.85 -5.46 27.63
N LEU A 922 6.16 -5.62 27.69
CA LEU A 922 6.92 -6.17 26.56
C LEU A 922 6.55 -7.65 26.30
N ASP A 923 6.31 -8.46 27.33
CA ASP A 923 5.82 -9.84 27.16
C ASP A 923 4.52 -9.91 26.37
N ASP A 924 3.55 -9.05 26.69
CA ASP A 924 2.26 -8.95 25.99
C ASP A 924 2.38 -8.31 24.59
N PHE A 925 3.53 -7.73 24.23
CA PHE A 925 3.64 -6.85 23.06
C PHE A 925 3.41 -7.56 21.73
N ASP A 926 3.72 -8.85 21.61
CA ASP A 926 3.40 -9.66 20.42
C ASP A 926 1.88 -9.88 20.28
N ALA A 927 1.19 -10.20 21.37
CA ALA A 927 -0.27 -10.35 21.39
C ALA A 927 -0.96 -9.00 21.11
N TYR A 928 -0.49 -7.92 21.74
CA TYR A 928 -0.92 -6.56 21.46
C TYR A 928 -0.71 -6.17 20.00
N PHE A 929 0.48 -6.42 19.42
CA PHE A 929 0.76 -6.11 18.02
C PHE A 929 -0.19 -6.88 17.09
N LYS A 930 -0.36 -8.19 17.32
CA LYS A 930 -1.31 -9.03 16.57
C LYS A 930 -2.75 -8.52 16.69
N GLU A 931 -3.18 -8.06 17.86
CA GLU A 931 -4.52 -7.51 18.05
C GLU A 931 -4.69 -6.13 17.39
N MET A 932 -3.69 -5.26 17.48
CA MET A 932 -3.70 -3.95 16.84
C MET A 932 -3.70 -4.04 15.30
N SER A 933 -3.08 -5.09 14.75
CA SER A 933 -3.09 -5.41 13.31
C SER A 933 -4.39 -6.02 12.78
N LYS A 934 -5.34 -6.43 13.64
CA LYS A 934 -6.65 -6.94 13.20
C LYS A 934 -7.46 -5.87 12.46
N ASP A 935 -8.46 -6.33 11.73
CA ASP A 935 -9.44 -5.49 11.02
C ASP A 935 -8.78 -4.41 10.16
N SER A 936 -7.82 -4.84 9.34
CA SER A 936 -7.03 -3.98 8.45
C SER A 936 -6.29 -2.86 9.20
N ALA A 937 -5.71 -3.20 10.37
CA ALA A 937 -5.03 -2.29 11.29
C ALA A 937 -5.93 -1.23 11.97
N TYR A 938 -7.26 -1.43 12.01
CA TYR A 938 -8.23 -0.46 12.53
C TYR A 938 -7.86 0.17 13.89
N LYS A 939 -7.29 -0.60 14.83
CA LYS A 939 -6.87 -0.06 16.13
C LYS A 939 -5.64 0.84 16.05
N PHE A 940 -4.70 0.56 15.14
CA PHE A 940 -3.61 1.51 14.82
C PHE A 940 -4.17 2.78 14.17
N SER A 941 -5.12 2.64 13.24
CA SER A 941 -5.78 3.79 12.61
C SER A 941 -6.49 4.67 13.65
N LEU A 942 -7.21 4.05 14.59
CA LEU A 942 -7.91 4.75 15.68
C LEU A 942 -6.94 5.56 16.57
N GLN A 943 -5.87 4.93 17.07
CA GLN A 943 -4.82 5.64 17.83
C GLN A 943 -4.15 6.75 17.00
N PHE A 944 -3.95 6.52 15.70
CA PHE A 944 -3.32 7.50 14.82
C PHE A 944 -4.25 8.68 14.47
N GLU A 945 -5.56 8.50 14.42
CA GLU A 945 -6.55 9.59 14.35
C GLU A 945 -6.55 10.43 15.65
N GLU A 946 -6.52 9.80 16.84
CA GLU A 946 -6.42 10.52 18.11
C GLU A 946 -5.19 11.43 18.15
N LEU A 947 -4.03 10.91 17.71
CA LEU A 947 -2.78 11.66 17.59
C LEU A 947 -2.88 12.88 16.66
N LYS A 948 -3.81 12.96 15.70
CA LYS A 948 -3.96 14.14 14.82
C LYS A 948 -4.57 15.34 15.54
N SER A 949 -5.25 15.13 16.66
CA SER A 949 -5.81 16.23 17.47
C SER A 949 -4.77 16.96 18.33
N VAL A 950 -3.60 16.35 18.53
CA VAL A 950 -2.56 16.83 19.44
C VAL A 950 -1.85 18.06 18.87
N GLY A 951 -1.84 19.15 19.63
CA GLY A 951 -1.10 20.37 19.30
C GLY A 951 -1.75 21.27 18.24
N LEU A 952 -3.00 21.01 17.84
CA LEU A 952 -3.74 21.88 16.91
C LEU A 952 -4.17 23.23 17.53
N ASP A 953 -4.03 23.40 18.84
CA ASP A 953 -4.36 24.60 19.60
C ASP A 953 -3.12 25.34 20.16
N LEU A 954 -1.93 25.03 19.65
CA LEU A 954 -0.65 25.67 20.00
C LEU A 954 -0.24 26.68 18.92
N SER A 955 0.16 27.89 19.34
CA SER A 955 0.48 28.98 18.40
C SER A 955 1.76 28.73 17.60
N HIS A 956 1.80 29.29 16.40
CA HIS A 956 2.95 29.32 15.49
C HIS A 956 3.05 30.70 14.80
N ASP A 957 2.70 31.76 15.53
CA ASP A 957 2.51 33.13 15.04
C ASP A 957 3.79 33.66 14.36
N ALA A 958 4.97 33.31 14.90
CA ALA A 958 6.25 33.69 14.31
C ALA A 958 6.51 33.03 12.94
N ALA A 959 5.90 31.87 12.67
CA ALA A 959 6.05 31.17 11.39
C ALA A 959 5.17 31.77 10.27
N ASP A 960 4.05 32.37 10.65
CA ASP A 960 3.10 33.02 9.74
C ASP A 960 3.46 34.46 9.37
N LEU A 961 4.43 35.07 10.05
CA LEU A 961 4.98 36.38 9.70
C LEU A 961 5.41 36.41 8.21
N PRO A 962 5.02 37.40 7.40
CA PRO A 962 5.27 37.40 5.95
C PRO A 962 6.73 37.18 5.55
N ILE A 963 7.68 37.71 6.33
CA ILE A 963 9.12 37.56 6.13
C ILE A 963 9.66 36.15 6.42
N ASN A 964 8.94 35.36 7.22
CA ASN A 964 9.33 33.99 7.60
C ASN A 964 8.68 32.93 6.70
N ARG A 965 7.63 33.26 5.94
CA ARG A 965 6.98 32.32 5.00
C ARG A 965 7.96 31.72 3.98
N PRO A 966 8.90 32.47 3.36
CA PRO A 966 9.90 31.88 2.46
C PRO A 966 10.89 30.94 3.16
N LYS A 967 11.05 31.05 4.49
CA LYS A 967 11.90 30.15 5.27
C LYS A 967 11.23 28.80 5.55
N ASN A 968 9.96 28.59 5.19
CA ASN A 968 9.21 27.36 5.41
C ASN A 968 9.10 26.52 4.14
N ARG A 969 9.61 25.28 4.15
CA ARG A 969 9.53 24.34 3.01
C ARG A 969 8.10 23.88 2.70
N TYR A 970 7.21 23.92 3.71
CA TYR A 970 5.79 23.58 3.58
C TYR A 970 4.94 24.56 4.39
N THR A 971 3.85 25.05 3.81
CA THR A 971 2.92 26.00 4.44
C THR A 971 2.16 25.42 5.63
N ASN A 972 2.08 24.09 5.74
CA ASN A 972 1.35 23.37 6.78
C ASN A 972 2.26 22.64 7.79
N ILE A 973 3.59 22.83 7.74
CA ILE A 973 4.55 22.27 8.71
C ILE A 973 5.28 23.43 9.38
N LEU A 974 4.63 24.03 10.37
CA LEU A 974 5.09 25.22 11.06
C LEU A 974 5.57 24.89 12.50
N PRO A 975 6.63 25.53 13.01
CA PRO A 975 7.12 25.34 14.37
C PRO A 975 6.28 26.11 15.40
N TYR A 976 5.90 25.47 16.51
CA TYR A 976 5.20 26.16 17.60
C TYR A 976 6.09 27.20 18.30
N ASP A 977 5.54 28.36 18.67
CA ASP A 977 6.32 29.50 19.21
C ASP A 977 7.04 29.20 20.52
N PHE A 978 6.46 28.34 21.36
CA PHE A 978 6.99 28.03 22.69
C PHE A 978 8.19 27.05 22.63
N SER A 979 8.25 26.20 21.61
CA SER A 979 9.28 25.17 21.43
C SER A 979 10.24 25.47 20.28
N ARG A 980 9.99 26.49 19.45
CA ARG A 980 10.84 26.81 18.31
C ARG A 980 12.26 27.19 18.75
N VAL A 981 13.24 26.80 17.94
CA VAL A 981 14.59 27.32 18.07
C VAL A 981 14.59 28.80 17.68
N LYS A 982 15.41 29.60 18.35
CA LYS A 982 15.57 31.03 18.07
C LYS A 982 17.03 31.29 17.72
N LEU A 983 17.26 31.95 16.59
CA LEU A 983 18.59 32.38 16.16
C LEU A 983 18.94 33.70 16.84
N ILE A 984 20.21 33.86 17.23
CA ILE A 984 20.76 35.12 17.72
C ILE A 984 21.23 35.94 16.51
N SER A 985 20.86 37.22 16.46
CA SER A 985 21.22 38.17 15.41
C SER A 985 21.82 39.45 16.01
N MET A 986 22.82 40.03 15.35
CA MET A 986 23.37 41.35 15.70
C MET A 986 22.38 42.48 15.36
N HIS A 987 21.54 42.26 14.34
CA HIS A 987 20.51 43.20 13.89
C HIS A 987 19.14 42.68 14.33
N ASN A 988 18.38 43.52 15.01
CA ASN A 988 17.10 43.16 15.65
C ASN A 988 15.93 43.22 14.66
N ASP A 989 16.15 42.70 13.46
CA ASP A 989 15.21 42.75 12.34
C ASP A 989 14.12 41.67 12.49
N GLU A 990 12.91 41.98 12.04
CA GLU A 990 11.77 41.05 12.13
C GLU A 990 12.07 39.74 11.36
N GLY A 991 11.90 38.58 12.01
CA GLY A 991 12.21 37.27 11.41
C GLY A 991 13.70 36.89 11.36
N SER A 992 14.61 37.74 11.84
CA SER A 992 16.04 37.39 11.98
C SER A 992 16.29 36.29 13.02
N ASP A 993 15.36 36.09 13.97
CA ASP A 993 15.41 35.03 14.99
C ASP A 993 14.81 33.69 14.53
N TYR A 994 14.27 33.62 13.31
CA TYR A 994 13.42 32.50 12.88
C TYR A 994 14.15 31.44 12.03
N ILE A 995 13.95 30.18 12.43
CA ILE A 995 14.22 28.97 11.64
C ILE A 995 13.09 27.95 11.89
N ASN A 996 12.74 27.14 10.88
CA ASN A 996 11.74 26.08 11.01
C ASN A 996 12.30 24.84 11.74
N ALA A 997 12.50 24.99 13.05
CA ALA A 997 13.01 23.96 13.95
C ALA A 997 12.39 24.06 15.35
N ASN A 998 12.22 22.93 16.05
CA ASN A 998 11.71 22.86 17.42
C ASN A 998 12.59 21.96 18.29
N TYR A 999 12.73 22.30 19.57
CA TYR A 999 13.25 21.37 20.58
C TYR A 999 12.24 20.24 20.83
N ILE A 1000 12.71 19.00 20.83
CA ILE A 1000 11.92 17.81 21.15
C ILE A 1000 12.52 17.15 22.41
N PRO A 1001 11.70 16.75 23.41
CA PRO A 1001 12.19 16.01 24.57
C PRO A 1001 12.66 14.61 24.14
N GLY A 1002 13.79 14.19 24.69
CA GLY A 1002 14.33 12.86 24.48
C GLY A 1002 14.03 11.90 25.62
N TYR A 1003 14.96 10.98 25.87
CA TYR A 1003 14.81 10.01 26.94
C TYR A 1003 15.39 10.54 28.26
N LYS A 1004 16.48 11.31 28.18
CA LYS A 1004 17.22 11.82 29.35
C LYS A 1004 17.08 13.33 29.52
N HIS A 1005 16.87 14.08 28.43
CA HIS A 1005 16.83 15.55 28.47
C HIS A 1005 15.61 16.15 27.76
N THR A 1006 15.05 17.23 28.31
CA THR A 1006 13.85 17.92 27.76
C THR A 1006 14.12 18.70 26.46
N LYS A 1007 15.39 18.84 26.07
CA LYS A 1007 15.86 19.45 24.81
C LYS A 1007 16.93 18.58 24.12
N GLU A 1008 16.80 17.26 24.23
CA GLU A 1008 17.80 16.32 23.70
C GLU A 1008 17.93 16.37 22.17
N TYR A 1009 16.85 16.73 21.46
CA TYR A 1009 16.86 16.89 20.01
C TYR A 1009 16.37 18.26 19.55
N ILE A 1010 16.79 18.65 18.35
CA ILE A 1010 16.19 19.70 17.54
C ILE A 1010 15.65 19.06 16.26
N ALA A 1011 14.33 19.02 16.09
CA ALA A 1011 13.70 18.56 14.86
C ALA A 1011 13.51 19.75 13.91
N THR A 1012 14.11 19.68 12.72
CA THR A 1012 14.10 20.76 11.70
C THR A 1012 13.74 20.24 10.32
N GLN A 1013 13.21 21.10 9.46
CA GLN A 1013 13.08 20.80 8.03
C GLN A 1013 14.46 20.58 7.39
N GLY A 1014 14.50 19.88 6.25
CA GLY A 1014 15.69 19.84 5.39
C GLY A 1014 15.94 21.23 4.80
N PRO A 1015 17.14 21.84 5.02
CA PRO A 1015 17.42 23.21 4.59
C PRO A 1015 17.03 23.51 3.15
N LEU A 1016 16.54 24.73 2.93
CA LEU A 1016 16.30 25.31 1.60
C LEU A 1016 17.58 26.07 1.17
N PRO A 1017 17.78 26.36 -0.12
CA PRO A 1017 18.88 27.19 -0.58
C PRO A 1017 19.01 28.53 0.17
N GLU A 1018 17.89 29.12 0.56
CA GLU A 1018 17.74 30.39 1.28
C GLU A 1018 17.95 30.26 2.80
N THR A 1019 17.85 29.05 3.36
CA THR A 1019 17.95 28.79 4.81
C THR A 1019 19.15 27.94 5.21
N ARG A 1020 20.03 27.56 4.27
CA ARG A 1020 21.30 26.85 4.56
C ARG A 1020 22.20 27.60 5.56
N ASN A 1021 22.21 28.94 5.49
CA ASN A 1021 22.99 29.79 6.40
C ASN A 1021 22.36 29.82 7.80
N ASP A 1022 21.04 30.01 7.89
CA ASP A 1022 20.27 29.93 9.13
C ASP A 1022 20.45 28.56 9.81
N PHE A 1023 20.54 27.48 9.04
CA PHE A 1023 20.80 26.13 9.55
C PHE A 1023 22.19 25.99 10.17
N TRP A 1024 23.27 26.38 9.49
CA TRP A 1024 24.61 26.32 10.10
C TRP A 1024 24.74 27.27 11.30
N LYS A 1025 24.07 28.42 11.26
CA LYS A 1025 23.94 29.34 12.39
C LYS A 1025 23.27 28.66 13.59
N MET A 1026 22.25 27.83 13.36
CA MET A 1026 21.64 27.00 14.39
C MET A 1026 22.61 25.93 14.94
N VAL A 1027 23.33 25.19 14.07
CA VAL A 1027 24.28 24.14 14.48
C VAL A 1027 25.35 24.71 15.43
N LEU A 1028 25.91 25.86 15.09
CA LEU A 1028 26.91 26.56 15.91
C LEU A 1028 26.31 27.14 17.19
N GLN A 1029 25.22 27.92 17.10
CA GLN A 1029 24.64 28.60 18.27
C GLN A 1029 24.06 27.62 19.31
N GLN A 1030 23.60 26.45 18.88
CA GLN A 1030 23.12 25.38 19.77
C GLN A 1030 24.23 24.39 20.16
N LYS A 1031 25.48 24.66 19.76
CA LYS A 1031 26.67 23.81 19.99
C LYS A 1031 26.47 22.34 19.63
N SER A 1032 25.64 22.09 18.61
CA SER A 1032 25.20 20.74 18.24
C SER A 1032 26.35 19.96 17.60
N PRO A 1033 26.83 18.86 18.21
CA PRO A 1033 27.95 18.09 17.70
C PRO A 1033 27.51 16.97 16.75
N ILE A 1034 26.20 16.75 16.60
CA ILE A 1034 25.62 15.67 15.79
C ILE A 1034 24.43 16.19 14.98
N VAL A 1035 24.53 16.02 13.66
CA VAL A 1035 23.44 16.24 12.69
C VAL A 1035 23.04 14.90 12.09
N VAL A 1036 21.76 14.55 12.18
CA VAL A 1036 21.17 13.33 11.61
C VAL A 1036 20.29 13.71 10.42
N MET A 1037 20.62 13.16 9.26
CA MET A 1037 19.89 13.35 8.00
C MET A 1037 19.22 12.03 7.58
N LEU A 1038 17.94 12.09 7.22
CA LEU A 1038 17.09 10.92 6.97
C LEU A 1038 16.41 11.01 5.59
N THR A 1039 17.11 11.56 4.59
CA THR A 1039 16.59 11.80 3.24
C THR A 1039 17.76 12.01 2.29
N GLN A 1040 17.63 11.55 1.05
CA GLN A 1040 18.56 12.00 0.00
C GLN A 1040 18.15 13.40 -0.45
N CYS A 1041 19.08 14.23 -0.95
CA CYS A 1041 18.73 15.59 -1.40
C CYS A 1041 17.66 15.59 -2.51
N ASN A 1042 17.67 14.56 -3.35
CA ASN A 1042 16.68 14.31 -4.40
C ASN A 1042 16.14 12.88 -4.32
N GLU A 1043 14.82 12.71 -4.34
CA GLU A 1043 14.13 11.42 -4.29
C GLU A 1043 13.05 11.43 -5.40
N ARG A 1044 13.01 10.42 -6.29
CA ARG A 1044 12.18 10.40 -7.53
C ARG A 1044 12.19 11.72 -8.32
N ARG A 1045 13.37 12.34 -8.49
CA ARG A 1045 13.58 13.67 -9.14
C ARG A 1045 12.88 14.85 -8.45
N ARG A 1046 12.42 14.69 -7.19
CA ARG A 1046 11.86 15.78 -6.36
C ARG A 1046 12.89 16.18 -5.30
N VAL A 1047 13.15 17.48 -5.17
CA VAL A 1047 14.04 18.04 -4.14
C VAL A 1047 13.42 17.84 -2.76
N LYS A 1048 14.14 17.16 -1.87
CA LYS A 1048 13.77 16.96 -0.45
C LYS A 1048 14.61 17.84 0.48
N CYS A 1049 15.87 18.03 0.15
CA CYS A 1049 16.84 18.82 0.92
C CYS A 1049 17.79 19.56 -0.04
N ASP A 1050 18.21 20.76 0.32
CA ASP A 1050 19.37 21.39 -0.31
C ASP A 1050 20.66 20.62 0.04
N HIS A 1051 21.67 20.65 -0.83
CA HIS A 1051 23.01 20.14 -0.50
C HIS A 1051 23.76 21.20 0.31
N TYR A 1052 23.39 21.33 1.58
CA TYR A 1052 23.81 22.43 2.46
C TYR A 1052 25.25 22.30 2.98
N TRP A 1053 26.00 21.26 2.60
CA TRP A 1053 27.39 21.02 3.01
C TRP A 1053 28.35 21.03 1.79
N PRO A 1054 29.68 21.10 2.01
CA PRO A 1054 30.66 21.08 0.92
C PRO A 1054 30.58 19.83 0.03
N PHE A 1055 30.93 19.97 -1.25
CA PHE A 1055 31.11 18.84 -2.18
C PHE A 1055 32.54 18.26 -2.16
N THR A 1056 33.46 18.95 -1.51
CA THR A 1056 34.90 18.70 -1.45
C THR A 1056 35.41 18.93 -0.02
N ASP A 1057 36.69 18.65 0.21
CA ASP A 1057 37.43 18.99 1.43
C ASP A 1057 37.63 20.52 1.61
N GLU A 1058 37.65 21.29 0.51
CA GLU A 1058 37.76 22.76 0.52
C GLU A 1058 36.69 23.43 1.42
N PRO A 1059 37.08 24.33 2.35
CA PRO A 1059 36.13 25.04 3.21
C PRO A 1059 35.17 25.97 2.45
N VAL A 1060 33.87 25.80 2.66
CA VAL A 1060 32.81 26.63 2.02
C VAL A 1060 32.17 27.57 3.06
N MET A 1061 31.94 28.83 2.66
CA MET A 1061 31.29 29.84 3.51
C MET A 1061 29.76 29.78 3.39
N TYR A 1062 29.08 29.59 4.51
CA TYR A 1062 27.62 29.61 4.66
C TYR A 1062 27.20 30.85 5.46
N GLY A 1063 27.28 32.02 4.81
CA GLY A 1063 27.19 33.31 5.47
C GLY A 1063 28.50 33.62 6.20
N GLU A 1064 28.44 33.81 7.51
CA GLU A 1064 29.61 34.11 8.36
C GLU A 1064 30.37 32.84 8.83
N ILE A 1065 29.82 31.64 8.62
CA ILE A 1065 30.38 30.37 9.11
C ILE A 1065 31.09 29.64 7.97
N SER A 1066 32.36 29.30 8.17
CA SER A 1066 33.08 28.35 7.31
C SER A 1066 32.72 26.91 7.68
N VAL A 1067 32.55 26.03 6.70
CA VAL A 1067 32.35 24.60 6.90
C VAL A 1067 33.36 23.84 6.03
N GLU A 1068 34.25 23.11 6.68
CA GLU A 1068 35.32 22.26 6.10
C GLU A 1068 34.92 20.78 6.25
N MET A 1069 35.15 19.94 5.23
CA MET A 1069 34.87 18.49 5.31
C MET A 1069 36.16 17.72 5.62
N LEU A 1070 36.36 17.38 6.89
CA LEU A 1070 37.56 16.69 7.39
C LEU A 1070 37.67 15.22 6.94
N SER A 1071 36.52 14.56 6.76
CA SER A 1071 36.45 13.15 6.34
C SER A 1071 35.04 12.75 5.92
N GLU A 1072 34.94 11.91 4.90
CA GLU A 1072 33.71 11.23 4.48
C GLU A 1072 33.94 9.71 4.47
N SER A 1073 32.99 8.94 4.98
CA SER A 1073 32.99 7.48 4.92
C SER A 1073 31.60 6.98 4.51
N GLU A 1074 31.52 6.40 3.33
CA GLU A 1074 30.27 5.85 2.78
C GLU A 1074 30.06 4.40 3.19
N SER A 1075 28.81 4.00 3.30
CA SER A 1075 28.35 2.61 3.47
C SER A 1075 27.05 2.43 2.67
N PRO A 1076 26.63 1.20 2.34
CA PRO A 1076 25.47 0.98 1.47
C PRO A 1076 24.14 1.58 2.00
N GLU A 1077 24.08 1.87 3.30
CA GLU A 1077 22.85 2.27 4.01
C GLU A 1077 22.93 3.66 4.64
N TRP A 1078 24.13 4.22 4.79
CA TRP A 1078 24.38 5.55 5.31
C TRP A 1078 25.75 6.12 4.89
N THR A 1079 25.86 7.44 4.86
CA THR A 1079 27.14 8.16 4.81
C THR A 1079 27.40 8.80 6.18
N ILE A 1080 28.64 8.75 6.67
CA ILE A 1080 29.09 9.53 7.83
C ILE A 1080 30.12 10.55 7.35
N ARG A 1081 29.95 11.83 7.71
CA ARG A 1081 30.90 12.91 7.44
C ARG A 1081 31.30 13.57 8.75
N LYS A 1082 32.54 14.05 8.82
CA LYS A 1082 33.01 14.93 9.89
C LYS A 1082 33.26 16.31 9.31
N PHE A 1083 32.55 17.30 9.82
CA PHE A 1083 32.74 18.70 9.47
C PHE A 1083 33.53 19.42 10.56
N ARG A 1084 34.21 20.49 10.17
CA ARG A 1084 34.66 21.55 11.07
C ARG A 1084 33.97 22.85 10.70
N LEU A 1085 33.30 23.44 11.68
CA LEU A 1085 32.74 24.78 11.59
C LEU A 1085 33.78 25.76 12.13
N GLY A 1086 34.00 26.87 11.43
CA GLY A 1086 34.82 27.98 11.91
C GLY A 1086 34.04 29.29 11.91
N TYR A 1087 34.13 30.06 13.00
CA TYR A 1087 33.47 31.36 13.17
C TYR A 1087 34.36 32.29 13.99
N ALA A 1088 34.89 33.34 13.34
CA ALA A 1088 35.99 34.14 13.87
C ALA A 1088 37.14 33.24 14.37
N ASP A 1089 37.48 33.30 15.66
CA ASP A 1089 38.54 32.49 16.28
C ASP A 1089 38.02 31.17 16.91
N GLU A 1090 36.70 30.91 16.90
CA GLU A 1090 36.12 29.66 17.43
C GLU A 1090 35.98 28.58 16.34
N SER A 1091 36.23 27.31 16.73
CA SER A 1091 36.03 26.14 15.86
C SER A 1091 35.26 25.03 16.56
N GLN A 1092 34.31 24.39 15.86
CA GLN A 1092 33.48 23.29 16.36
C GLN A 1092 33.49 22.11 15.37
N ASP A 1093 33.99 20.95 15.81
CA ASP A 1093 33.87 19.70 15.05
C ASP A 1093 32.43 19.15 15.18
N VAL A 1094 31.81 18.75 14.05
CA VAL A 1094 30.43 18.25 13.99
C VAL A 1094 30.37 16.95 13.18
N LEU A 1095 29.66 15.95 13.70
CA LEU A 1095 29.44 14.67 13.03
C LEU A 1095 28.09 14.66 12.30
N HIS A 1096 28.11 14.42 10.99
CA HIS A 1096 26.92 14.30 10.15
C HIS A 1096 26.70 12.82 9.83
N LEU A 1097 25.53 12.28 10.17
CA LEU A 1097 25.14 10.91 9.87
C LEU A 1097 23.90 10.93 8.97
N ASN A 1098 24.06 10.48 7.74
CA ASN A 1098 23.04 10.53 6.69
C ASN A 1098 22.56 9.12 6.34
N TYR A 1099 21.36 8.73 6.76
CA TYR A 1099 20.76 7.45 6.40
C TYR A 1099 20.17 7.53 4.98
N THR A 1100 20.81 6.85 4.03
CA THR A 1100 20.53 6.93 2.59
C THR A 1100 19.48 5.93 2.12
N SER A 1101 19.29 4.83 2.85
CA SER A 1101 18.39 3.71 2.49
C SER A 1101 16.95 3.83 3.01
N TRP A 1102 16.43 5.04 3.24
CA TRP A 1102 14.99 5.21 3.52
C TRP A 1102 14.20 5.34 2.22
N PRO A 1103 13.21 4.47 1.94
CA PRO A 1103 12.47 4.52 0.68
C PRO A 1103 11.65 5.81 0.49
N ASP A 1104 11.51 6.22 -0.77
CA ASP A 1104 10.80 7.44 -1.19
C ASP A 1104 9.32 7.50 -0.75
N HIS A 1105 8.69 6.33 -0.58
CA HIS A 1105 7.32 6.14 -0.11
C HIS A 1105 7.30 5.02 0.93
N GLY A 1106 6.39 5.11 1.91
CA GLY A 1106 6.27 4.13 3.00
C GLY A 1106 7.43 4.19 4.01
N VAL A 1107 7.80 3.00 4.46
CA VAL A 1107 8.78 2.74 5.53
C VAL A 1107 9.80 1.70 5.05
N PRO A 1108 10.98 1.56 5.70
CA PRO A 1108 11.88 0.44 5.44
C PRO A 1108 11.14 -0.90 5.52
N THR A 1109 11.50 -1.85 4.65
CA THR A 1109 10.92 -3.20 4.68
C THR A 1109 11.35 -3.94 5.95
N VAL A 1110 10.71 -5.09 6.26
CA VAL A 1110 11.07 -5.92 7.43
C VAL A 1110 12.57 -6.23 7.47
N ASN A 1111 13.16 -6.60 6.33
CA ASN A 1111 14.58 -6.88 6.17
C ASN A 1111 15.48 -5.65 6.41
N ALA A 1112 14.94 -4.43 6.30
CA ALA A 1112 15.63 -3.17 6.52
C ALA A 1112 15.36 -2.54 7.91
N ILE A 1113 14.55 -3.19 8.77
CA ILE A 1113 14.41 -2.78 10.18
C ILE A 1113 15.77 -2.88 10.88
N GLU A 1114 16.55 -3.93 10.61
CA GLU A 1114 17.88 -4.15 11.18
C GLU A 1114 18.81 -2.96 10.91
N SER A 1115 18.85 -2.48 9.66
CA SER A 1115 19.67 -1.35 9.22
C SER A 1115 19.33 -0.06 9.96
N ILE A 1116 18.05 0.35 10.01
CA ILE A 1116 17.68 1.59 10.71
C ILE A 1116 17.90 1.47 12.23
N LEU A 1117 17.73 0.29 12.83
CA LEU A 1117 18.07 0.07 14.23
C LEU A 1117 19.59 0.10 14.48
N GLN A 1118 20.41 -0.42 13.57
CA GLN A 1118 21.86 -0.30 13.65
C GLN A 1118 22.31 1.17 13.51
N PHE A 1119 21.72 1.92 12.58
CA PHE A 1119 21.97 3.36 12.42
C PHE A 1119 21.58 4.16 13.67
N VAL A 1120 20.39 3.93 14.24
CA VAL A 1120 19.96 4.52 15.53
C VAL A 1120 20.96 4.19 16.63
N HIS A 1121 21.42 2.93 16.72
CA HIS A 1121 22.42 2.52 17.71
C HIS A 1121 23.76 3.26 17.52
N ILE A 1122 24.24 3.42 16.28
CA ILE A 1122 25.47 4.17 15.96
C ILE A 1122 25.34 5.63 16.38
N VAL A 1123 24.23 6.31 16.05
CA VAL A 1123 24.00 7.70 16.50
C VAL A 1123 24.00 7.78 18.02
N ARG A 1124 23.30 6.87 18.71
CA ARG A 1124 23.23 6.85 20.19
C ARG A 1124 24.59 6.59 20.85
N GLN A 1125 25.46 5.76 20.26
CA GLN A 1125 26.84 5.58 20.76
C GLN A 1125 27.63 6.90 20.73
N GLN A 1126 27.44 7.73 19.71
CA GLN A 1126 28.10 9.04 19.61
C GLN A 1126 27.43 10.07 20.54
N ALA A 1127 26.08 10.09 20.59
CA ALA A 1127 25.30 10.99 21.44
C ALA A 1127 25.64 10.85 22.94
N ASN A 1128 25.92 9.63 23.41
CA ASN A 1128 26.32 9.38 24.79
C ASN A 1128 27.64 10.08 25.22
N ARG A 1129 28.37 10.72 24.28
CA ARG A 1129 29.60 11.48 24.53
C ARG A 1129 29.36 12.99 24.77
N THR A 1130 28.13 13.47 24.62
CA THR A 1130 27.73 14.88 24.74
C THR A 1130 26.47 15.03 25.61
N LYS A 1131 26.06 16.26 25.91
CA LYS A 1131 24.76 16.63 26.49
C LYS A 1131 24.02 17.68 25.65
N ASP A 1132 24.63 18.11 24.56
CA ASP A 1132 24.16 19.18 23.67
C ASP A 1132 23.14 18.63 22.66
N PRO A 1133 22.22 19.44 22.11
CA PRO A 1133 21.11 18.94 21.32
C PRO A 1133 21.53 18.27 20.02
N ILE A 1134 20.94 17.11 19.70
CA ILE A 1134 21.11 16.41 18.43
C ILE A 1134 20.17 17.02 17.39
N ILE A 1135 20.69 17.57 16.30
CA ILE A 1135 19.85 18.07 15.20
C ILE A 1135 19.41 16.88 14.34
N VAL A 1136 18.10 16.75 14.07
CA VAL A 1136 17.53 15.65 13.27
C VAL A 1136 16.61 16.23 12.19
N HIS A 1137 16.83 15.85 10.93
CA HIS A 1137 16.01 16.33 9.81
C HIS A 1137 15.73 15.27 8.74
N CYS A 1138 14.71 15.53 7.93
CA CYS A 1138 14.44 14.85 6.68
C CYS A 1138 14.07 15.91 5.63
N SER A 1139 12.98 15.73 4.87
CA SER A 1139 12.38 16.80 4.05
C SER A 1139 11.60 17.79 4.94
N ALA A 1140 10.52 17.35 5.58
CA ALA A 1140 9.65 18.19 6.42
C ALA A 1140 10.09 18.31 7.90
N GLY A 1141 11.00 17.44 8.36
CA GLY A 1141 11.42 17.43 9.76
C GLY A 1141 10.37 16.91 10.74
N VAL A 1142 9.46 16.03 10.30
CA VAL A 1142 8.35 15.52 11.13
C VAL A 1142 8.13 14.00 11.00
N GLY A 1143 8.08 13.46 9.77
CA GLY A 1143 7.81 12.04 9.53
C GLY A 1143 8.97 11.14 9.94
N ARG A 1144 9.90 10.88 9.00
CA ARG A 1144 11.14 10.10 9.26
C ARG A 1144 11.90 10.58 10.51
N THR A 1145 11.96 11.90 10.73
CA THR A 1145 12.51 12.55 11.92
C THR A 1145 11.84 12.10 13.22
N GLY A 1146 10.50 12.11 13.28
CA GLY A 1146 9.77 11.64 14.46
C GLY A 1146 9.89 10.13 14.65
N THR A 1147 9.94 9.35 13.57
CA THR A 1147 10.20 7.90 13.65
C THR A 1147 11.60 7.62 14.21
N PHE A 1148 12.65 8.28 13.72
CA PHE A 1148 14.02 8.12 14.25
C PHE A 1148 14.09 8.48 15.75
N ILE A 1149 13.51 9.62 16.15
CA ILE A 1149 13.50 10.05 17.55
C ILE A 1149 12.68 9.06 18.41
N ALA A 1150 11.56 8.53 17.92
CA ALA A 1150 10.82 7.47 18.60
C ALA A 1150 11.71 6.23 18.84
N LEU A 1151 12.38 5.73 17.79
CA LEU A 1151 13.20 4.53 17.86
C LEU A 1151 14.40 4.70 18.80
N ASP A 1152 15.07 5.85 18.80
CA ASP A 1152 16.19 6.15 19.71
C ASP A 1152 15.74 6.28 21.18
N ARG A 1153 14.58 6.89 21.42
CA ARG A 1153 13.97 6.95 22.77
C ARG A 1153 13.51 5.57 23.25
N LEU A 1154 12.86 4.78 22.39
CA LEU A 1154 12.39 3.42 22.70
C LEU A 1154 13.55 2.45 22.93
N MET A 1155 14.62 2.53 22.13
CA MET A 1155 15.80 1.69 22.31
C MET A 1155 16.54 1.96 23.62
N GLN A 1156 16.41 3.15 24.22
CA GLN A 1156 16.88 3.43 25.57
C GLN A 1156 15.88 2.92 26.62
N HIS A 1157 14.59 3.26 26.47
CA HIS A 1157 13.52 2.87 27.38
C HIS A 1157 13.46 1.35 27.61
N ILE A 1158 13.50 0.55 26.54
CA ILE A 1158 13.38 -0.92 26.57
C ILE A 1158 14.58 -1.62 27.23
N ARG A 1159 15.74 -0.96 27.32
CA ARG A 1159 16.89 -1.47 28.08
C ARG A 1159 16.70 -1.31 29.58
N GLU A 1160 16.04 -0.22 30.00
CA GLU A 1160 15.88 0.18 31.40
C GLU A 1160 14.51 -0.24 31.98
N HIS A 1161 13.53 -0.61 31.14
CA HIS A 1161 12.13 -0.89 31.50
C HIS A 1161 11.57 -2.12 30.77
N GLU A 1162 10.42 -2.63 31.25
CA GLU A 1162 9.74 -3.83 30.73
C GLU A 1162 8.37 -3.55 30.11
N PHE A 1163 8.08 -2.27 29.82
CA PHE A 1163 6.93 -1.82 29.05
C PHE A 1163 7.34 -0.81 27.97
N ALA A 1164 6.43 -0.49 27.06
CA ALA A 1164 6.56 0.61 26.11
C ALA A 1164 5.23 1.36 25.93
N ASP A 1165 5.26 2.70 25.95
CA ASP A 1165 4.12 3.57 25.61
C ASP A 1165 4.42 4.38 24.34
N ILE A 1166 4.18 3.76 23.18
CA ILE A 1166 4.45 4.37 21.88
C ILE A 1166 3.44 5.51 21.60
N LEU A 1167 2.18 5.34 22.00
CA LEU A 1167 1.13 6.36 21.85
C LEU A 1167 1.50 7.64 22.61
N GLY A 1168 1.90 7.50 23.89
CA GLY A 1168 2.29 8.63 24.72
C GLY A 1168 3.61 9.28 24.31
N MET A 1169 4.56 8.50 23.80
CA MET A 1169 5.79 9.04 23.25
C MET A 1169 5.55 9.88 21.99
N VAL A 1170 4.70 9.41 21.07
CA VAL A 1170 4.36 10.16 19.84
C VAL A 1170 3.46 11.35 20.14
N SER A 1171 2.52 11.22 21.09
CA SER A 1171 1.70 12.34 21.58
C SER A 1171 2.57 13.46 22.16
N GLU A 1172 3.56 13.11 22.99
CA GLU A 1172 4.48 14.07 23.58
C GLU A 1172 5.36 14.77 22.53
N MET A 1173 5.86 14.04 21.52
CA MET A 1173 6.57 14.67 20.40
C MET A 1173 5.66 15.61 19.59
N ARG A 1174 4.41 15.20 19.32
CA ARG A 1174 3.43 16.04 18.61
C ARG A 1174 3.05 17.31 19.39
N SER A 1175 3.09 17.28 20.72
CA SER A 1175 2.93 18.50 21.52
C SER A 1175 4.10 19.50 21.38
N HIS A 1176 5.28 19.05 20.93
CA HIS A 1176 6.47 19.89 20.75
C HIS A 1176 6.72 20.32 19.29
N ARG A 1177 6.29 19.53 18.30
CA ARG A 1177 6.28 19.89 16.88
C ARG A 1177 5.14 19.19 16.14
N LEU A 1178 4.41 19.94 15.32
CA LEU A 1178 3.25 19.44 14.58
C LEU A 1178 3.58 18.19 13.74
N SER A 1179 2.67 17.22 13.70
CA SER A 1179 2.74 16.02 12.82
C SER A 1179 3.98 15.12 12.95
N MET A 1180 4.70 15.16 14.08
CA MET A 1180 5.77 14.20 14.39
C MET A 1180 5.25 12.75 14.27
N VAL A 1181 6.00 11.90 13.54
CA VAL A 1181 5.52 10.61 12.95
C VAL A 1181 4.32 10.88 12.03
N GLN A 1182 4.55 11.02 10.73
CA GLN A 1182 3.64 11.73 9.83
C GLN A 1182 2.57 10.82 9.18
N THR A 1183 2.84 9.53 9.00
CA THR A 1183 1.90 8.56 8.44
C THR A 1183 1.62 7.42 9.42
N GLU A 1184 0.48 6.77 9.24
CA GLU A 1184 0.09 5.59 10.02
C GLU A 1184 1.08 4.43 9.80
N GLU A 1185 1.57 4.25 8.58
CA GLU A 1185 2.65 3.31 8.23
C GLU A 1185 3.89 3.55 9.12
N GLN A 1186 4.28 4.82 9.33
CA GLN A 1186 5.40 5.19 10.21
C GLN A 1186 5.11 4.91 11.70
N TYR A 1187 3.84 4.92 12.11
CA TYR A 1187 3.42 4.57 13.47
C TYR A 1187 3.42 3.05 13.69
N VAL A 1188 2.88 2.27 12.73
CA VAL A 1188 2.93 0.80 12.72
C VAL A 1188 4.37 0.30 12.65
N PHE A 1189 5.23 0.94 11.85
CA PHE A 1189 6.66 0.60 11.74
C PHE A 1189 7.42 0.75 13.07
N ILE A 1190 7.09 1.75 13.90
CA ILE A 1190 7.68 1.88 15.24
C ILE A 1190 7.33 0.65 16.11
N HIS A 1191 6.12 0.13 16.01
CA HIS A 1191 5.71 -1.08 16.73
C HIS A 1191 6.43 -2.33 16.21
N GLN A 1192 6.58 -2.48 14.88
CA GLN A 1192 7.38 -3.55 14.27
C GLN A 1192 8.84 -3.52 14.75
N CYS A 1193 9.44 -2.33 14.85
CA CYS A 1193 10.78 -2.14 15.39
C CYS A 1193 10.86 -2.52 16.88
N VAL A 1194 9.87 -2.16 17.70
CA VAL A 1194 9.83 -2.52 19.13
C VAL A 1194 9.69 -4.03 19.33
N LEU A 1195 8.91 -4.72 18.50
CA LEU A 1195 8.81 -6.18 18.51
C LEU A 1195 10.20 -6.84 18.27
N LEU A 1196 10.98 -6.33 17.31
CA LEU A 1196 12.34 -6.82 17.06
C LEU A 1196 13.35 -6.42 18.15
N MET A 1197 13.25 -5.21 18.72
CA MET A 1197 14.05 -4.82 19.89
C MET A 1197 13.80 -5.78 21.07
N TRP A 1198 12.55 -6.17 21.29
CA TRP A 1198 12.15 -7.08 22.35
C TRP A 1198 12.65 -8.51 22.13
N GLN A 1199 12.50 -9.04 20.92
CA GLN A 1199 13.06 -10.35 20.54
C GLN A 1199 14.58 -10.40 20.79
N LYS A 1200 15.32 -9.32 20.45
CA LYS A 1200 16.75 -9.23 20.74
C LYS A 1200 17.07 -9.09 22.25
N LYS A 1201 16.23 -8.41 23.05
CA LYS A 1201 16.36 -8.37 24.51
C LYS A 1201 16.16 -9.77 25.14
N LYS A 1202 15.15 -10.53 24.70
CA LYS A 1202 14.91 -11.92 25.15
C LYS A 1202 16.03 -12.88 24.76
N GLN A 1203 16.60 -12.76 23.56
CA GLN A 1203 17.79 -13.53 23.17
C GLN A 1203 18.99 -13.20 24.06
N GLN A 1204 19.18 -11.92 24.42
CA GLN A 1204 20.27 -11.49 25.29
C GLN A 1204 20.13 -12.02 26.72
N SER A 1205 18.94 -12.00 27.33
CA SER A 1205 18.73 -12.52 28.70
C SER A 1205 18.99 -14.03 28.77
N ILE A 1206 18.41 -14.82 27.85
CA ILE A 1206 18.66 -16.27 27.76
C ILE A 1206 20.16 -16.56 27.64
N THR A 1207 20.89 -15.77 26.84
CA THR A 1207 22.34 -15.95 26.67
C THR A 1207 23.11 -15.63 27.96
N SER A 1208 22.73 -14.61 28.73
CA SER A 1208 23.37 -14.33 30.02
C SER A 1208 23.06 -15.39 31.09
N ASP A 1209 21.84 -15.90 31.13
CA ASP A 1209 21.42 -16.88 32.14
C ASP A 1209 22.14 -18.21 31.95
N VAL A 1210 22.29 -18.67 30.70
CA VAL A 1210 23.09 -19.85 30.34
C VAL A 1210 24.58 -19.68 30.69
N ILE A 1211 25.12 -18.46 30.65
CA ILE A 1211 26.50 -18.19 31.09
C ILE A 1211 26.62 -18.30 32.62
N TYR A 1212 25.64 -17.82 33.39
CA TYR A 1212 25.63 -17.97 34.86
C TYR A 1212 25.38 -19.41 35.33
N GLU A 1213 24.54 -20.19 34.64
CA GLU A 1213 24.38 -21.62 34.93
C GLU A 1213 25.69 -22.41 34.71
N ASN A 1214 26.43 -22.12 33.63
CA ASN A 1214 27.71 -22.78 33.38
C ASN A 1214 28.80 -22.34 34.38
N ALA A 1215 28.80 -21.07 34.79
CA ALA A 1215 29.74 -20.55 35.80
C ALA A 1215 29.44 -21.02 37.25
N SER A 1216 28.30 -21.69 37.49
CA SER A 1216 27.93 -22.25 38.80
C SER A 1216 28.09 -23.78 38.90
N LYS A 1217 28.64 -24.42 37.85
CA LYS A 1217 28.92 -25.86 37.76
C LYS A 1217 30.42 -26.19 37.67
N THR A 1218 31.28 -25.26 38.09
CA THR A 1218 32.75 -25.38 38.20
C THR A 1218 33.26 -24.85 39.54
#